data_AF-A0A7N0ZSM7-F1
#
_entry.id   AF-A0A7N0ZSM7-F1
#
_cell.length_a   1.000
_cell.length_b   1.000
_cell.length_c   1.000
_cell.angle_alpha   90.00
_cell.angle_beta   90.00
_cell.angle_gamma   90.00
#
_symmetry.space_group_name_H-M   'P 1'
#
loop_
_entity.id
_entity.type
_entity.pdbx_description
1 polymer ?
#
loop_
_entity_poly.entity_id
_entity_poly.type
_entity_poly.pdbx_seq_one_letter_code
_entity_poly.pdbx_strand_id
1 'polypeptide(L)'
;MAAPVPSGAPRPGYNSPPAPSYNPNLQRNVDGLSNNMQNLQINRQQSGPNTGPMRPPPPFAQTGAAPGYPGTGQVARPGPPPGVLNRPVGPPAGVLPPNVVASRPSGPPPAAQPSPFAARGPPVSGPSAVGGPVLRPVAAPPGLAQSPFAVNQAVPRPGLVRAAAPPMNPPFGQPQSTPGMLSNGPPVYGSTGLPGGPPFTTPMSHQQPSMGAPPTMMSASMPPPPMGPRNVPGSIPPGQPRSPFSVSSQAMPPPPGSPFGSQQPWPMQTPPMGPPPGMPGSQPPRMYGMQPPLPNQSMATIPPAMGQGGSSMGGPSKIDPNQIPRPIPSSNVTIYETRVGNQASPPPPASSDYVVRDTGNCSPRYMRCTISQIPCTSDILSTSGMPLALLVQPLALPHPSEEPVQVVDFGESGPVRCSRCKGYINPFMKFIDQGRRFICNFCGYTDETPRDYHCNLGPDGRRRDADERPELCRGTVEFVASKEFMVREPMPAVFFFLIDVSMNAVQTGATAAACSAITQVIDDLPESPRTMVGIATYDSTIHFYNLRRALQQPLMLIVPDIQDVYTPLETDVIVPVSEYRQHVELLLESIPTMFQNNKIADSAFGAAIKAAFLAMKSTGGKLLVFQSVLPSVGIGALSAREAEGRTNVSAGEKEAHKLLQPADKTLKTMAIEFAEYQVCVDVFLTTQSYVDIASISVVPRTTGGQVYYYYPFSAISDPAKLYNDLRWNVTRPQGFEAVMRVRSSQGLQVQEYSGNFCKRIPTDIDLAGIDCDKTIMVTLKHDDKLQDGSEYSFQCALLYTTVYGQRRIRVNTLSLPCTSLLSNLFRAADLDTQFACFLKQAGNDIPVNPLVQVKEQVTNLCINILYSYRKYCATVSSSGQLILPEALKLLPLYTLALTKSIGLRSDGRIDDRSFWVSLVSSISTTLAVPLVYPRMIAIHDLNPKEEDGPRVPPSIPLSSEHVSENGIYLLENGDDGLIYVGNSADPEVITQLFGFSSFEEIPTQLVLQNLGNPLSKKLNDVVNEIRRQRCSYLRLRFCKKGDPTGMLFFSYMVEDKSVSGASYVEFLVHVHRQIQSKMT
;
A
#
# COMPACT_ATOMS: atom_id res chain seq x y z
N MET A 1 -33.16 -51.10 -27.21
CA MET A 1 -33.09 -51.85 -28.48
C MET A 1 -32.25 -51.04 -29.47
N ALA A 2 -31.82 -51.62 -30.60
CA ALA A 2 -30.67 -51.12 -31.36
C ALA A 2 -31.01 -50.55 -32.75
N ALA A 3 -30.17 -49.59 -33.19
CA ALA A 3 -29.87 -49.20 -34.59
C ALA A 3 -30.98 -48.51 -35.42
N PRO A 4 -30.66 -47.84 -36.56
CA PRO A 4 -29.36 -47.32 -37.04
C PRO A 4 -29.33 -45.83 -37.49
N VAL A 5 -28.14 -45.39 -37.88
CA VAL A 5 -27.73 -44.07 -38.44
C VAL A 5 -28.10 -43.96 -39.94
N PRO A 6 -28.43 -42.75 -40.49
CA PRO A 6 -27.55 -42.10 -41.48
C PRO A 6 -27.47 -40.56 -41.37
N SER A 7 -26.61 -39.94 -42.20
CA SER A 7 -26.22 -38.51 -42.14
C SER A 7 -26.43 -37.76 -43.47
N GLY A 8 -26.58 -36.43 -43.42
CA GLY A 8 -26.63 -35.55 -44.60
C GLY A 8 -27.19 -34.14 -44.32
N ALA A 9 -26.69 -33.14 -45.05
CA ALA A 9 -27.11 -31.74 -45.03
C ALA A 9 -27.05 -31.18 -46.49
N PRO A 10 -27.47 -29.92 -46.83
CA PRO A 10 -27.96 -28.83 -45.97
C PRO A 10 -29.15 -27.97 -46.53
N ARG A 11 -29.70 -27.05 -45.69
CA ARG A 11 -30.55 -25.86 -46.03
C ARG A 11 -31.98 -26.13 -46.58
N PRO A 12 -32.92 -25.14 -46.60
CA PRO A 12 -32.89 -23.77 -46.05
C PRO A 12 -34.08 -23.37 -45.11
N GLY A 13 -33.79 -22.44 -44.18
CA GLY A 13 -34.61 -21.30 -43.69
C GLY A 13 -36.12 -21.38 -43.40
N TYR A 14 -36.51 -20.90 -42.20
CA TYR A 14 -37.76 -20.15 -41.95
C TYR A 14 -37.52 -19.02 -40.93
N ASN A 15 -38.39 -18.01 -40.90
CA ASN A 15 -38.12 -16.69 -40.30
C ASN A 15 -38.48 -16.56 -38.80
N SER A 16 -37.75 -15.68 -38.11
CA SER A 16 -38.14 -15.06 -36.82
C SER A 16 -38.41 -13.55 -37.01
N PRO A 17 -39.29 -12.92 -36.21
CA PRO A 17 -39.67 -11.51 -36.35
C PRO A 17 -38.56 -10.53 -35.88
N PRO A 18 -38.62 -9.24 -36.30
CA PRO A 18 -37.55 -8.27 -36.06
C PRO A 18 -37.49 -7.76 -34.60
N ALA A 19 -36.27 -7.55 -34.11
CA ALA A 19 -35.98 -6.88 -32.85
C ALA A 19 -35.95 -5.33 -33.03
N PRO A 20 -36.23 -4.54 -31.97
CA PRO A 20 -36.07 -3.09 -32.01
C PRO A 20 -34.59 -2.67 -32.18
N SER A 21 -34.37 -1.52 -32.81
CA SER A 21 -33.07 -1.04 -33.27
C SER A 21 -32.06 -0.76 -32.15
N TYR A 22 -30.95 -1.51 -32.15
CA TYR A 22 -29.80 -1.31 -31.26
C TYR A 22 -28.75 -0.38 -31.89
N ASN A 23 -28.08 0.46 -31.09
CA ASN A 23 -27.15 1.49 -31.57
C ASN A 23 -25.68 1.03 -31.38
N PRO A 24 -24.91 0.75 -32.45
CA PRO A 24 -23.69 -0.07 -32.37
C PRO A 24 -22.43 0.62 -31.81
N ASN A 25 -22.49 1.90 -31.44
CA ASN A 25 -21.28 2.68 -31.09
C ASN A 25 -20.67 2.40 -29.71
N LEU A 26 -21.29 1.57 -28.85
CA LEU A 26 -20.81 1.37 -27.47
C LEU A 26 -19.72 0.29 -27.31
N GLN A 27 -19.57 -0.63 -28.26
CA GLN A 27 -18.82 -1.89 -28.04
C GLN A 27 -17.29 -1.73 -28.07
N ARG A 28 -16.75 -0.67 -28.70
CA ARG A 28 -15.31 -0.57 -29.06
C ARG A 28 -14.33 -0.37 -27.90
N ASN A 29 -14.79 -0.19 -26.67
CA ASN A 29 -13.94 0.23 -25.54
C ASN A 29 -13.80 -0.82 -24.43
N VAL A 30 -14.12 -2.09 -24.72
CA VAL A 30 -14.00 -3.22 -23.76
C VAL A 30 -12.64 -3.91 -23.86
N ASP A 31 -12.04 -3.97 -25.05
CA ASP A 31 -10.82 -4.76 -25.34
C ASP A 31 -9.52 -4.16 -24.77
N GLY A 32 -9.55 -2.96 -24.16
CA GLY A 32 -8.37 -2.30 -23.61
C GLY A 32 -7.65 -3.12 -22.53
N LEU A 33 -8.40 -3.88 -21.72
CA LEU A 33 -7.84 -4.81 -20.72
C LEU A 33 -7.15 -6.02 -21.38
N SER A 34 -7.79 -6.59 -22.40
CA SER A 34 -7.27 -7.71 -23.20
C SER A 34 -5.96 -7.33 -23.88
N ASN A 35 -5.95 -6.19 -24.56
CA ASN A 35 -4.78 -5.67 -25.29
C ASN A 35 -3.64 -5.28 -24.34
N ASN A 36 -3.92 -4.70 -23.16
CA ASN A 36 -2.88 -4.38 -22.19
C ASN A 36 -2.21 -5.63 -21.58
N MET A 37 -2.92 -6.75 -21.42
CA MET A 37 -2.30 -8.00 -20.98
C MET A 37 -1.52 -8.72 -22.09
N GLN A 38 -1.89 -8.53 -23.37
CA GLN A 38 -1.19 -9.13 -24.51
C GLN A 38 0.06 -8.34 -24.93
N ASN A 39 0.04 -7.01 -24.81
CA ASN A 39 1.13 -6.13 -25.28
C ASN A 39 2.35 -6.01 -24.34
N LEU A 40 2.49 -6.86 -23.32
CA LEU A 40 3.73 -7.00 -22.54
C LEU A 40 4.88 -7.69 -23.33
N GLN A 41 4.65 -8.05 -24.59
CA GLN A 41 5.65 -8.61 -25.52
C GLN A 41 6.63 -7.53 -26.04
N ILE A 42 7.61 -7.18 -25.20
CA ILE A 42 8.69 -6.23 -25.55
C ILE A 42 9.71 -6.91 -26.47
N ASN A 43 9.41 -6.97 -27.77
CA ASN A 43 10.39 -7.29 -28.83
C ASN A 43 9.96 -6.88 -30.26
N ARG A 44 9.28 -5.75 -30.42
CA ARG A 44 8.94 -5.21 -31.75
C ARG A 44 10.17 -4.55 -32.38
N GLN A 45 10.89 -5.29 -33.22
CA GLN A 45 12.10 -4.82 -33.89
C GLN A 45 11.85 -3.55 -34.72
N GLN A 46 12.69 -2.53 -34.54
CA GLN A 46 12.75 -1.37 -35.43
C GLN A 46 13.57 -1.71 -36.68
N SER A 47 12.92 -1.77 -37.84
CA SER A 47 13.59 -2.01 -39.12
C SER A 47 14.19 -0.71 -39.69
N GLY A 48 15.35 -0.31 -39.19
CA GLY A 48 16.16 0.76 -39.78
C GLY A 48 16.87 0.32 -41.09
N PRO A 49 17.11 1.22 -42.06
CA PRO A 49 17.74 0.88 -43.33
C PRO A 49 19.25 0.56 -43.19
N ASN A 50 19.72 -0.40 -43.98
CA ASN A 50 21.06 -0.96 -43.90
C ASN A 50 22.10 -0.10 -44.65
N THR A 51 23.20 0.31 -43.99
CA THR A 51 24.27 1.11 -44.60
C THR A 51 25.66 0.51 -44.37
N GLY A 52 26.20 -0.17 -45.39
CA GLY A 52 27.62 -0.49 -45.48
C GLY A 52 28.48 0.70 -45.95
N PRO A 53 29.81 0.68 -45.74
CA PRO A 53 30.68 1.82 -46.02
C PRO A 53 31.03 1.96 -47.51
N MET A 54 31.09 3.21 -48.01
CA MET A 54 31.56 3.53 -49.37
C MET A 54 32.42 4.79 -49.40
N ARG A 55 33.33 4.85 -50.39
CA ARG A 55 34.28 5.95 -50.64
C ARG A 55 33.64 7.14 -51.38
N PRO A 56 34.23 8.35 -51.30
CA PRO A 56 33.72 9.55 -51.99
C PRO A 56 34.10 9.60 -53.48
N PRO A 57 33.23 10.15 -54.37
CA PRO A 57 33.55 10.44 -55.76
C PRO A 57 34.06 11.89 -55.99
N PRO A 58 34.82 12.14 -57.10
CA PRO A 58 35.29 13.47 -57.51
C PRO A 58 34.28 14.26 -58.40
N PRO A 59 34.54 15.53 -58.80
CA PRO A 59 33.49 16.46 -59.23
C PRO A 59 33.37 16.76 -60.75
N PHE A 60 32.18 17.31 -61.11
CA PHE A 60 31.85 18.17 -62.28
C PHE A 60 32.07 17.71 -63.74
N ALA A 61 30.98 17.70 -64.53
CA ALA A 61 30.94 18.04 -65.97
C ALA A 61 29.50 18.41 -66.43
N GLN A 62 29.31 18.99 -67.62
CA GLN A 62 28.04 19.53 -68.15
C GLN A 62 27.68 19.03 -69.57
N THR A 63 26.55 19.53 -70.11
CA THR A 63 25.95 19.39 -71.47
C THR A 63 25.10 18.12 -71.69
N GLY A 64 23.93 18.14 -72.35
CA GLY A 64 23.09 19.21 -72.93
C GLY A 64 21.71 18.62 -73.36
N ALA A 65 20.71 19.33 -73.92
CA ALA A 65 20.58 20.74 -74.30
C ALA A 65 19.08 21.23 -74.19
N ALA A 66 18.44 21.71 -75.27
CA ALA A 66 17.05 22.25 -75.33
C ALA A 66 16.46 22.09 -76.77
N PRO A 67 15.27 22.64 -77.22
CA PRO A 67 14.72 24.00 -76.98
C PRO A 67 13.19 24.14 -76.72
N GLY A 68 12.76 25.32 -76.25
CA GLY A 68 11.34 25.76 -76.22
C GLY A 68 11.06 26.96 -75.29
N TYR A 69 10.68 28.13 -75.84
CA TYR A 69 10.34 29.41 -75.17
C TYR A 69 9.16 30.09 -75.94
N PRO A 70 8.56 31.23 -75.53
CA PRO A 70 8.73 32.11 -74.35
C PRO A 70 7.49 32.15 -73.40
N GLY A 71 7.38 32.85 -72.26
CA GLY A 71 8.08 34.02 -71.63
C GLY A 71 7.10 35.22 -71.50
N THR A 72 7.09 36.18 -70.55
CA THR A 72 7.90 36.63 -69.36
C THR A 72 6.99 37.58 -68.51
N GLY A 73 7.26 38.13 -67.31
CA GLY A 73 8.40 38.17 -66.35
C GLY A 73 8.25 39.35 -65.33
N GLN A 74 9.30 39.65 -64.53
CA GLN A 74 9.48 40.83 -63.61
C GLN A 74 8.70 40.89 -62.25
N VAL A 75 9.14 41.55 -61.15
CA VAL A 75 10.49 41.90 -60.58
C VAL A 75 10.38 42.30 -59.07
N ALA A 76 11.38 41.91 -58.25
CA ALA A 76 11.93 42.48 -56.98
C ALA A 76 11.14 42.84 -55.67
N ARG A 77 11.93 42.81 -54.58
CA ARG A 77 11.74 43.27 -53.16
C ARG A 77 11.71 44.81 -53.02
N PRO A 78 11.20 45.37 -51.89
CA PRO A 78 12.09 45.89 -50.82
C PRO A 78 11.55 45.70 -49.37
N GLY A 79 12.00 46.51 -48.39
CA GLY A 79 11.87 46.32 -46.92
C GLY A 79 11.20 47.47 -46.11
N PRO A 80 11.57 47.68 -44.81
CA PRO A 80 10.81 48.41 -43.76
C PRO A 80 11.30 49.88 -43.53
N PRO A 81 10.96 50.65 -42.45
CA PRO A 81 9.98 50.55 -41.31
C PRO A 81 9.03 51.82 -41.30
N PRO A 82 8.68 52.57 -40.21
CA PRO A 82 8.47 52.36 -38.74
C PRO A 82 7.14 52.97 -38.15
N GLY A 83 6.94 52.93 -36.82
CA GLY A 83 6.04 53.83 -36.03
C GLY A 83 4.82 53.18 -35.34
N VAL A 84 4.46 53.27 -34.03
CA VAL A 84 4.83 54.06 -32.82
C VAL A 84 3.99 55.32 -32.52
N LEU A 85 2.83 55.18 -31.81
CA LEU A 85 2.46 55.90 -30.53
C LEU A 85 0.98 55.81 -30.06
N ASN A 86 0.80 55.72 -28.73
CA ASN A 86 -0.23 56.33 -27.85
C ASN A 86 -1.76 56.02 -27.92
N ARG A 87 -2.27 55.48 -26.78
CA ARG A 87 -3.31 56.02 -25.82
C ARG A 87 -4.72 56.48 -26.32
N PRO A 88 -5.73 56.62 -25.43
CA PRO A 88 -5.90 56.09 -24.06
C PRO A 88 -7.30 55.44 -23.75
N VAL A 89 -7.36 54.83 -22.55
CA VAL A 89 -8.52 54.57 -21.65
C VAL A 89 -9.82 55.39 -21.88
N GLY A 90 -11.00 54.72 -21.86
CA GLY A 90 -12.31 55.38 -21.60
C GLY A 90 -13.59 54.51 -21.80
N PRO A 91 -14.45 54.31 -20.77
CA PRO A 91 -15.83 53.77 -20.87
C PRO A 91 -16.88 54.94 -20.95
N PRO A 92 -18.23 54.82 -20.76
CA PRO A 92 -19.08 53.70 -20.27
C PRO A 92 -20.51 53.53 -20.90
N ALA A 93 -21.35 52.67 -20.26
CA ALA A 93 -22.84 52.55 -20.33
C ALA A 93 -23.50 52.02 -21.64
N GLY A 94 -24.73 51.48 -21.65
CA GLY A 94 -25.64 51.02 -20.57
C GLY A 94 -27.14 50.90 -20.96
N VAL A 95 -27.97 50.30 -20.08
CA VAL A 95 -29.43 50.56 -19.86
C VAL A 95 -30.53 50.07 -20.87
N LEU A 96 -31.25 48.98 -20.48
CA LEU A 96 -32.73 48.73 -20.58
C LEU A 96 -33.46 48.70 -21.98
N PRO A 97 -34.82 48.63 -22.10
CA PRO A 97 -35.84 47.59 -21.72
C PRO A 97 -36.68 47.14 -22.98
N PRO A 98 -38.05 47.02 -23.07
CA PRO A 98 -39.18 46.65 -22.16
C PRO A 98 -40.27 45.65 -22.71
N ASN A 99 -41.04 45.00 -21.80
CA ASN A 99 -42.47 44.56 -21.92
C ASN A 99 -42.89 43.47 -22.96
N VAL A 100 -44.05 42.79 -22.90
CA VAL A 100 -45.43 43.02 -22.33
C VAL A 100 -45.91 41.69 -21.64
N VAL A 101 -46.22 41.60 -20.32
CA VAL A 101 -47.47 41.92 -19.58
C VAL A 101 -48.71 41.10 -20.04
N ALA A 102 -49.61 40.52 -19.20
CA ALA A 102 -49.89 40.60 -17.76
C ALA A 102 -49.67 39.23 -17.00
N SER A 103 -50.49 38.61 -16.12
CA SER A 103 -51.87 38.79 -15.57
C SER A 103 -52.03 38.18 -14.13
N ARG A 104 -53.25 38.05 -13.57
CA ARG A 104 -53.61 37.55 -12.20
C ARG A 104 -55.14 37.24 -12.09
N PRO A 105 -55.78 36.74 -10.98
CA PRO A 105 -55.39 36.80 -9.54
C PRO A 105 -55.67 35.56 -8.60
N SER A 106 -55.14 35.64 -7.35
CA SER A 106 -55.60 35.08 -6.03
C SER A 106 -56.23 33.67 -5.90
N GLY A 107 -55.96 32.79 -4.91
CA GLY A 107 -55.17 32.75 -3.64
C GLY A 107 -55.78 31.66 -2.71
N PRO A 108 -55.46 31.50 -1.38
CA PRO A 108 -54.23 31.66 -0.58
C PRO A 108 -53.66 30.29 -0.04
N PRO A 109 -52.52 30.25 0.69
CA PRO A 109 -51.93 29.02 1.24
C PRO A 109 -51.88 28.93 2.79
N PRO A 110 -51.68 27.73 3.38
CA PRO A 110 -51.20 27.58 4.76
C PRO A 110 -49.90 26.75 4.91
N ALA A 111 -49.03 27.21 5.82
CA ALA A 111 -48.01 26.49 6.62
C ALA A 111 -47.09 25.42 5.99
N ALA A 112 -45.77 25.69 6.04
CA ALA A 112 -44.70 24.69 5.98
C ALA A 112 -43.75 24.87 7.19
N GLN A 113 -43.18 23.78 7.71
CA GLN A 113 -42.07 23.81 8.68
C GLN A 113 -40.76 23.30 8.05
N PRO A 114 -39.58 23.75 8.53
CA PRO A 114 -38.31 23.54 7.85
C PRO A 114 -37.57 22.26 8.27
N SER A 115 -36.67 21.79 7.40
CA SER A 115 -35.61 20.82 7.72
C SER A 115 -34.24 21.45 7.39
N PRO A 116 -33.27 21.50 8.31
CA PRO A 116 -31.98 22.18 8.08
C PRO A 116 -30.83 21.20 7.86
N PHE A 117 -29.97 21.47 6.86
CA PHE A 117 -28.55 21.12 6.89
C PHE A 117 -27.76 22.01 5.92
N ALA A 118 -27.01 22.98 6.44
CA ALA A 118 -26.02 23.76 5.71
C ALA A 118 -24.92 24.20 6.68
N ALA A 119 -23.65 23.88 6.39
CA ALA A 119 -22.52 24.19 7.24
C ALA A 119 -21.77 25.44 6.76
N ARG A 120 -21.40 26.32 7.70
CA ARG A 120 -20.40 27.39 7.53
C ARG A 120 -19.40 27.31 8.67
N GLY A 121 -18.17 27.76 8.42
CA GLY A 121 -17.06 27.69 9.38
C GLY A 121 -17.23 28.60 10.61
N PRO A 122 -16.47 28.35 11.69
CA PRO A 122 -16.55 29.08 12.95
C PRO A 122 -15.81 30.44 12.90
N PRO A 123 -16.15 31.37 13.81
CA PRO A 123 -15.19 31.62 14.89
C PRO A 123 -15.80 31.85 16.30
N VAL A 124 -15.14 31.24 17.30
CA VAL A 124 -14.77 31.79 18.63
C VAL A 124 -15.85 32.39 19.58
N SER A 125 -15.93 31.78 20.77
CA SER A 125 -16.28 32.32 22.12
C SER A 125 -17.74 32.53 22.58
N GLY A 126 -17.98 32.15 23.86
CA GLY A 126 -18.85 32.89 24.80
C GLY A 126 -20.26 32.33 25.08
N PRO A 127 -20.55 31.75 26.26
CA PRO A 127 -21.87 31.16 26.56
C PRO A 127 -22.69 31.91 27.64
N SER A 128 -24.03 31.92 27.51
CA SER A 128 -25.09 31.80 28.55
C SER A 128 -26.41 32.46 28.13
N ALA A 129 -27.60 32.16 28.66
CA ALA A 129 -28.18 30.94 29.27
C ALA A 129 -29.67 31.22 29.63
N VAL A 130 -30.38 30.21 30.17
CA VAL A 130 -31.68 30.28 30.89
C VAL A 130 -32.94 30.51 30.01
N GLY A 131 -34.05 29.78 30.20
CA GLY A 131 -34.25 28.63 31.11
C GLY A 131 -35.69 28.09 31.11
N GLY A 132 -35.91 27.01 31.88
CA GLY A 132 -37.23 26.47 32.23
C GLY A 132 -37.53 26.64 33.73
N PRO A 133 -38.57 25.96 34.26
CA PRO A 133 -38.86 25.94 35.70
C PRO A 133 -38.68 24.55 36.34
N VAL A 134 -38.45 24.39 37.65
CA VAL A 134 -37.83 25.22 38.70
C VAL A 134 -37.56 24.30 39.94
N LEU A 135 -37.15 24.84 41.09
CA LEU A 135 -36.84 24.16 42.38
C LEU A 135 -35.44 23.49 42.44
N ARG A 136 -34.87 23.19 43.62
CA ARG A 136 -34.61 23.95 44.88
C ARG A 136 -33.92 22.99 45.89
N PRO A 137 -33.23 23.49 46.93
CA PRO A 137 -32.54 24.77 47.15
C PRO A 137 -31.00 24.52 47.06
N VAL A 138 -30.00 25.20 47.63
CA VAL A 138 -29.72 26.43 48.44
C VAL A 138 -28.29 26.88 48.00
N ALA A 139 -27.71 28.06 48.26
CA ALA A 139 -28.11 29.26 49.01
C ALA A 139 -27.58 30.53 48.27
N ALA A 140 -26.96 31.49 48.98
CA ALA A 140 -26.47 32.79 48.50
C ALA A 140 -25.48 33.39 49.57
N PRO A 141 -24.99 34.67 49.54
CA PRO A 141 -25.14 35.79 48.58
C PRO A 141 -23.79 36.56 48.26
N PRO A 142 -23.67 37.88 47.93
CA PRO A 142 -23.99 38.55 46.63
C PRO A 142 -22.99 39.65 46.07
N GLY A 143 -23.10 40.06 44.77
CA GLY A 143 -22.60 41.36 44.19
C GLY A 143 -21.93 41.33 42.77
N LEU A 144 -21.57 42.42 42.04
CA LEU A 144 -22.13 43.81 41.91
C LEU A 144 -21.50 44.69 40.72
N ALA A 145 -22.35 45.37 39.93
CA ALA A 145 -22.26 46.68 39.17
C ALA A 145 -21.16 47.17 38.13
N GLN A 146 -21.65 47.46 36.88
CA GLN A 146 -21.51 48.69 36.02
C GLN A 146 -20.28 49.02 35.08
N SER A 147 -20.41 50.04 34.18
CA SER A 147 -19.59 50.35 32.95
C SER A 147 -19.42 51.90 32.73
N PRO A 148 -19.50 52.65 31.56
CA PRO A 148 -19.72 52.40 30.08
C PRO A 148 -18.95 53.32 29.01
N PHE A 149 -19.33 53.28 27.70
CA PHE A 149 -19.18 54.30 26.58
C PHE A 149 -17.77 54.68 25.96
N ALA A 150 -17.56 55.26 24.73
CA ALA A 150 -18.32 55.38 23.43
C ALA A 150 -17.54 56.06 22.22
N VAL A 151 -17.85 55.66 20.95
CA VAL A 151 -18.08 56.48 19.69
C VAL A 151 -16.96 57.15 18.78
N ASN A 152 -16.97 56.75 17.47
CA ASN A 152 -16.75 57.44 16.14
C ASN A 152 -15.48 58.19 15.59
N GLN A 153 -15.17 57.84 14.31
CA GLN A 153 -14.93 58.67 13.08
C GLN A 153 -13.55 59.23 12.58
N ALA A 154 -13.42 59.16 11.23
CA ALA A 154 -12.74 60.07 10.26
C ALA A 154 -11.21 59.97 9.95
N VAL A 155 -10.83 60.54 8.79
CA VAL A 155 -9.54 60.39 8.04
C VAL A 155 -9.22 61.69 7.26
N PRO A 156 -7.99 62.26 7.27
CA PRO A 156 -7.19 62.42 6.03
C PRO A 156 -5.64 62.43 6.15
N ARG A 157 -4.94 62.45 4.98
CA ARG A 157 -3.48 62.66 4.72
C ARG A 157 -3.14 64.18 4.58
N PRO A 158 -1.93 64.70 4.12
CA PRO A 158 -0.65 64.11 3.64
C PRO A 158 0.68 64.83 4.08
N GLY A 159 1.87 64.38 3.58
CA GLY A 159 3.16 65.13 3.62
C GLY A 159 4.41 64.43 3.06
N LEU A 160 5.40 65.18 2.52
CA LEU A 160 6.78 64.77 2.08
C LEU A 160 7.84 65.63 2.87
N VAL A 161 9.19 65.51 2.83
CA VAL A 161 10.16 65.53 1.68
C VAL A 161 11.63 65.14 2.05
N ARG A 162 12.38 64.57 1.07
CA ARG A 162 13.83 64.72 0.66
C ARG A 162 15.08 64.54 1.59
N ALA A 163 16.11 63.91 0.96
CA ALA A 163 17.59 64.19 1.01
C ALA A 163 18.43 63.78 2.26
N ALA A 164 19.74 63.42 2.20
CA ALA A 164 20.70 63.11 1.09
C ALA A 164 21.95 62.28 1.60
N ALA A 165 22.90 61.95 0.72
CA ALA A 165 24.16 61.18 0.93
C ALA A 165 25.39 61.95 0.34
N PRO A 166 26.63 61.41 0.06
CA PRO A 166 27.26 60.08 0.22
C PRO A 166 28.51 60.13 1.17
N PRO A 167 29.84 59.90 0.89
CA PRO A 167 30.64 59.55 -0.31
C PRO A 167 31.72 58.38 -0.21
N MET A 168 31.78 57.54 -1.25
CA MET A 168 32.96 57.01 -2.01
C MET A 168 34.25 56.38 -1.38
N ASN A 169 34.43 55.06 -1.62
CA ASN A 169 35.42 54.36 -2.51
C ASN A 169 36.91 54.76 -2.59
N PRO A 170 37.85 53.86 -3.05
CA PRO A 170 37.91 52.37 -3.10
C PRO A 170 39.30 51.87 -2.53
N PRO A 171 40.23 51.10 -3.16
CA PRO A 171 40.24 49.91 -4.06
C PRO A 171 41.25 48.74 -3.71
N PHE A 172 41.25 47.66 -4.52
CA PHE A 172 42.33 46.65 -4.81
C PHE A 172 42.88 45.66 -3.74
N GLY A 173 43.11 44.39 -4.15
CA GLY A 173 44.05 43.45 -3.48
C GLY A 173 43.73 41.94 -3.52
N GLN A 174 44.16 41.22 -4.56
CA GLN A 174 44.49 39.76 -4.54
C GLN A 174 46.02 39.62 -4.79
N PRO A 175 46.72 38.47 -4.59
CA PRO A 175 46.27 37.06 -4.67
C PRO A 175 46.89 36.07 -3.63
N GLN A 176 46.63 34.75 -3.80
CA GLN A 176 47.51 33.54 -3.54
C GLN A 176 48.29 33.39 -2.19
N SER A 177 48.66 32.20 -1.67
CA SER A 177 48.81 30.84 -2.23
C SER A 177 48.56 29.70 -1.20
N THR A 178 48.58 28.46 -1.70
CA THR A 178 48.62 27.14 -1.02
C THR A 178 50.01 26.80 -0.43
N PRO A 179 50.24 25.61 0.21
CA PRO A 179 49.43 24.84 1.18
C PRO A 179 50.25 24.39 2.44
N GLY A 180 49.63 23.68 3.40
CA GLY A 180 50.35 22.99 4.49
C GLY A 180 49.52 21.88 5.16
N MET A 181 50.16 20.78 5.57
CA MET A 181 49.53 19.62 6.23
C MET A 181 50.23 19.29 7.57
N LEU A 182 49.64 18.34 8.33
CA LEU A 182 50.17 17.71 9.56
C LEU A 182 50.13 18.60 10.82
N SER A 183 50.12 18.07 12.05
CA SER A 183 49.55 16.82 12.61
C SER A 183 49.60 16.89 14.15
N ASN A 184 48.67 16.23 14.86
CA ASN A 184 48.71 15.78 16.26
C ASN A 184 49.54 16.53 17.34
N GLY A 185 48.88 16.96 18.43
CA GLY A 185 49.42 16.76 19.79
C GLY A 185 49.45 17.99 20.73
N PRO A 186 49.08 17.85 22.03
CA PRO A 186 49.16 18.90 23.05
C PRO A 186 50.42 18.76 23.95
N PRO A 187 50.68 19.71 24.88
CA PRO A 187 50.20 19.53 26.27
C PRO A 187 49.72 20.83 26.97
N VAL A 188 49.59 20.81 28.30
CA VAL A 188 48.86 21.77 29.17
C VAL A 188 49.77 22.36 30.28
N TYR A 189 49.28 23.37 31.03
CA TYR A 189 49.82 24.12 32.20
C TYR A 189 50.48 25.47 31.88
N GLY A 190 50.34 26.54 32.70
CA GLY A 190 49.43 26.71 33.86
C GLY A 190 49.62 28.03 34.66
N SER A 191 48.51 28.73 34.94
CA SER A 191 48.22 29.77 35.98
C SER A 191 49.32 30.59 36.71
N THR A 192 49.10 31.91 36.90
CA THR A 192 49.00 32.63 38.21
C THR A 192 48.74 34.15 38.06
N GLY A 193 48.08 34.80 39.05
CA GLY A 193 48.01 36.28 39.16
C GLY A 193 46.71 36.90 39.75
N LEU A 194 46.79 37.54 40.93
CA LEU A 194 45.80 38.39 41.65
C LEU A 194 46.59 39.63 42.24
N PRO A 195 46.14 40.54 43.18
CA PRO A 195 44.87 40.71 43.94
C PRO A 195 44.37 42.20 44.22
N GLY A 196 43.30 42.39 45.03
CA GLY A 196 42.97 43.61 45.83
C GLY A 196 41.81 44.52 45.33
N GLY A 197 40.99 45.25 46.16
CA GLY A 197 40.84 45.38 47.63
C GLY A 197 39.55 46.16 48.12
N PRO A 198 39.19 46.19 49.44
CA PRO A 198 37.90 46.68 50.05
C PRO A 198 38.04 48.06 50.82
N PRO A 199 37.23 48.57 51.82
CA PRO A 199 36.03 48.08 52.62
C PRO A 199 34.94 49.17 53.04
N PHE A 200 34.19 48.95 54.16
CA PHE A 200 33.44 49.93 55.05
C PHE A 200 32.00 50.45 54.66
N THR A 201 31.06 50.98 55.51
CA THR A 201 30.92 51.25 57.00
C THR A 201 29.46 51.54 57.53
N THR A 202 28.97 50.80 58.58
CA THR A 202 28.30 51.23 59.89
C THR A 202 26.98 52.10 60.00
N PRO A 203 26.31 52.27 61.19
CA PRO A 203 25.77 51.28 62.19
C PRO A 203 24.41 51.65 62.93
N MET A 204 23.87 50.77 63.84
CA MET A 204 22.92 50.96 65.02
C MET A 204 21.72 49.93 65.09
N SER A 205 20.93 49.68 66.17
CA SER A 205 21.15 49.54 67.64
C SER A 205 19.89 49.05 68.47
N HIS A 206 20.07 48.75 69.78
CA HIS A 206 19.15 48.66 70.96
C HIS A 206 17.93 47.68 71.17
N GLN A 207 18.13 46.73 72.12
CA GLN A 207 17.28 46.33 73.29
C GLN A 207 16.02 45.39 73.22
N GLN A 208 15.51 45.01 74.41
CA GLN A 208 14.78 43.77 74.81
C GLN A 208 13.64 44.13 75.84
N PRO A 209 12.87 43.21 76.52
CA PRO A 209 13.04 41.75 76.76
C PRO A 209 11.79 40.83 76.55
N SER A 210 12.02 39.50 76.63
CA SER A 210 10.99 38.42 76.80
C SER A 210 10.04 38.17 75.61
N MET A 211 9.31 37.05 75.48
CA MET A 211 9.47 35.62 75.86
C MET A 211 8.49 34.79 74.98
N GLY A 212 8.60 33.47 74.80
CA GLY A 212 9.63 32.50 75.23
C GLY A 212 9.35 31.08 74.66
N ALA A 213 10.33 30.17 74.82
CA ALA A 213 10.36 28.76 74.38
C ALA A 213 10.55 28.45 72.86
N PRO A 214 11.16 27.28 72.48
CA PRO A 214 11.74 27.00 71.15
C PRO A 214 11.27 25.61 70.60
N PRO A 215 12.01 24.77 69.81
CA PRO A 215 13.21 24.92 68.94
C PRO A 215 12.91 24.44 67.47
N THR A 216 13.80 24.07 66.51
CA THR A 216 15.28 24.01 66.25
C THR A 216 15.42 24.12 64.68
N MET A 217 16.41 24.76 64.04
CA MET A 217 17.85 24.40 63.81
C MET A 217 18.09 23.01 63.17
N MET A 218 19.01 22.74 62.22
CA MET A 218 19.90 23.50 61.30
C MET A 218 20.52 22.46 60.29
N SER A 219 21.26 22.73 59.20
CA SER A 219 21.74 23.95 58.51
C SER A 219 21.86 23.67 56.98
N ALA A 220 22.72 24.37 56.21
CA ALA A 220 22.83 24.24 54.74
C ALA A 220 24.28 24.18 54.15
N SER A 221 24.36 23.96 52.82
CA SER A 221 25.36 24.45 51.82
C SER A 221 26.27 23.46 51.05
N MET A 222 25.96 23.29 49.74
CA MET A 222 26.84 23.36 48.55
C MET A 222 28.01 22.31 48.31
N PRO A 223 28.54 22.20 47.06
CA PRO A 223 29.30 21.01 46.55
C PRO A 223 30.85 21.31 46.46
N PRO A 224 31.76 20.59 45.72
CA PRO A 224 31.58 19.53 44.70
C PRO A 224 32.48 18.23 44.79
N PRO A 225 33.50 17.88 43.93
CA PRO A 225 33.52 16.56 43.27
C PRO A 225 34.68 15.56 43.63
N PRO A 226 35.53 14.98 42.73
CA PRO A 226 35.45 13.55 42.37
C PRO A 226 36.77 12.73 42.43
N MET A 227 36.72 11.48 41.91
CA MET A 227 37.80 10.48 41.75
C MET A 227 38.21 9.74 43.04
N GLY A 228 38.68 8.47 43.02
CA GLY A 228 39.03 7.61 41.87
C GLY A 228 38.96 6.07 42.15
N PRO A 229 39.94 5.22 41.72
CA PRO A 229 39.58 4.05 40.90
C PRO A 229 40.15 2.66 41.33
N ARG A 230 39.85 1.63 40.51
CA ARG A 230 40.55 0.34 40.21
C ARG A 230 39.94 -1.04 40.63
N ASN A 231 40.10 -1.99 39.70
CA ASN A 231 40.34 -3.46 39.84
C ASN A 231 39.31 -4.34 40.60
N VAL A 232 38.52 -5.27 40.03
CA VAL A 232 38.83 -6.43 39.13
C VAL A 232 39.97 -7.34 39.63
N PRO A 233 39.87 -8.68 39.71
CA PRO A 233 38.72 -9.62 39.73
C PRO A 233 38.69 -10.55 40.98
N GLY A 234 37.75 -11.51 41.09
CA GLY A 234 37.89 -12.63 42.04
C GLY A 234 36.63 -13.50 42.26
N SER A 235 36.77 -14.82 42.16
CA SER A 235 35.71 -15.83 42.27
C SER A 235 35.64 -16.54 43.65
N ILE A 236 34.43 -16.89 44.12
CA ILE A 236 33.94 -18.24 44.58
C ILE A 236 34.88 -19.07 45.53
N PRO A 237 34.45 -19.75 46.64
CA PRO A 237 33.11 -20.31 46.98
C PRO A 237 32.58 -20.00 48.44
N PRO A 238 32.30 -20.93 49.39
CA PRO A 238 30.90 -21.23 49.80
C PRO A 238 30.58 -21.26 51.33
N GLY A 239 29.29 -21.37 51.70
CA GLY A 239 28.87 -22.21 52.83
C GLY A 239 28.08 -21.57 54.00
N GLN A 240 26.97 -22.23 54.35
CA GLN A 240 26.01 -22.01 55.47
C GLN A 240 26.63 -21.82 56.88
N PRO A 241 25.87 -21.27 57.86
CA PRO A 241 25.07 -22.13 58.77
C PRO A 241 23.64 -21.59 59.13
N ARG A 242 23.01 -22.16 60.18
CA ARG A 242 21.56 -22.18 60.47
C ARG A 242 21.09 -21.35 61.70
N SER A 243 19.93 -20.67 61.56
CA SER A 243 18.83 -20.53 62.58
C SER A 243 19.16 -19.76 63.90
N PRO A 244 18.24 -19.55 64.90
CA PRO A 244 16.80 -19.92 65.02
C PRO A 244 15.79 -18.89 65.67
N PHE A 245 14.47 -19.18 65.60
CA PHE A 245 13.32 -18.71 66.47
C PHE A 245 13.02 -17.16 66.61
N SER A 246 11.85 -16.60 66.99
CA SER A 246 10.36 -16.88 67.07
C SER A 246 9.64 -15.57 67.59
N VAL A 247 8.32 -15.31 67.82
CA VAL A 247 6.96 -15.96 67.87
C VAL A 247 5.84 -14.88 67.65
N SER A 248 4.56 -15.24 67.39
CA SER A 248 3.26 -14.53 67.72
C SER A 248 2.90 -13.16 67.07
N SER A 249 1.63 -12.69 66.91
CA SER A 249 0.24 -13.28 66.92
C SER A 249 -0.86 -12.27 66.43
N GLN A 250 -2.13 -12.74 66.25
CA GLN A 250 -3.44 -11.99 66.12
C GLN A 250 -3.79 -11.21 64.80
N ALA A 251 -5.06 -10.81 64.52
CA ALA A 251 -6.26 -11.61 64.16
C ALA A 251 -7.54 -10.80 63.72
N MET A 252 -8.14 -11.10 62.54
CA MET A 252 -9.60 -11.01 62.14
C MET A 252 -10.35 -9.64 62.25
N PRO A 253 -11.66 -9.46 61.85
CA PRO A 253 -12.66 -10.35 61.20
C PRO A 253 -13.47 -9.76 59.99
N PRO A 254 -14.33 -10.58 59.33
CA PRO A 254 -15.54 -10.15 58.62
C PRO A 254 -16.84 -10.87 59.11
N PRO A 255 -18.06 -10.32 58.85
CA PRO A 255 -19.33 -11.03 59.09
C PRO A 255 -20.32 -11.01 57.90
N PRO A 256 -21.42 -11.82 57.91
CA PRO A 256 -21.66 -13.13 58.52
C PRO A 256 -21.61 -14.24 57.40
N GLY A 257 -22.15 -15.46 57.47
CA GLY A 257 -22.94 -16.21 58.47
C GLY A 257 -23.28 -17.63 57.97
N SER A 258 -24.05 -18.41 58.74
CA SER A 258 -24.59 -19.74 58.37
C SER A 258 -25.82 -20.08 59.26
N PRO A 259 -26.56 -21.19 59.01
CA PRO A 259 -26.28 -22.45 59.73
C PRO A 259 -26.65 -23.77 58.98
N PHE A 260 -26.48 -24.91 59.70
CA PHE A 260 -26.97 -26.30 59.46
C PHE A 260 -26.49 -27.10 58.23
N GLY A 261 -25.73 -28.20 58.38
CA GLY A 261 -24.99 -28.66 59.59
C GLY A 261 -24.42 -30.10 59.58
N SER A 262 -23.17 -30.24 60.03
CA SER A 262 -22.50 -31.45 60.63
C SER A 262 -22.36 -32.78 59.84
N GLN A 263 -21.35 -33.65 60.03
CA GLN A 263 -19.95 -33.59 60.56
C GLN A 263 -19.21 -34.92 60.18
N GLN A 264 -17.91 -34.86 59.78
CA GLN A 264 -16.70 -35.74 60.02
C GLN A 264 -16.83 -37.28 60.35
N PRO A 265 -15.76 -38.15 60.41
CA PRO A 265 -14.35 -38.09 59.89
C PRO A 265 -13.71 -39.42 59.30
N TRP A 266 -12.84 -39.32 58.27
CA TRP A 266 -11.57 -40.08 58.04
C TRP A 266 -11.55 -41.67 57.95
N PRO A 267 -10.39 -42.40 57.83
CA PRO A 267 -9.63 -42.54 56.56
C PRO A 267 -9.01 -43.95 56.17
N MET A 268 -8.64 -44.07 54.88
CA MET A 268 -7.45 -44.76 54.28
C MET A 268 -7.25 -46.32 54.17
N GLN A 269 -6.72 -46.70 52.98
CA GLN A 269 -5.83 -47.85 52.61
C GLN A 269 -6.40 -49.26 52.23
N THR A 270 -5.59 -49.92 51.38
CA THR A 270 -5.73 -51.17 50.57
C THR A 270 -5.05 -52.39 51.25
N PRO A 271 -5.18 -53.70 50.87
CA PRO A 271 -5.05 -54.28 49.51
C PRO A 271 -5.94 -55.54 49.17
N PRO A 272 -5.52 -56.70 48.55
CA PRO A 272 -6.11 -57.16 47.27
C PRO A 272 -6.53 -58.66 47.14
N MET A 273 -6.81 -59.10 45.89
CA MET A 273 -6.96 -60.48 45.32
C MET A 273 -8.37 -61.09 45.17
N GLY A 274 -8.54 -61.87 44.08
CA GLY A 274 -9.40 -63.08 44.04
C GLY A 274 -10.64 -63.08 43.10
N PRO A 275 -10.73 -63.96 42.08
CA PRO A 275 -11.95 -64.23 41.29
C PRO A 275 -12.76 -65.42 41.83
N PRO A 276 -14.05 -65.60 41.42
CA PRO A 276 -14.38 -66.71 40.49
C PRO A 276 -15.54 -66.38 39.48
N PRO A 277 -15.99 -67.31 38.60
CA PRO A 277 -16.79 -67.01 37.39
C PRO A 277 -18.22 -67.64 37.33
N GLY A 278 -19.00 -67.36 36.26
CA GLY A 278 -20.17 -68.19 35.88
C GLY A 278 -21.19 -67.62 34.87
N MET A 279 -21.46 -68.37 33.79
CA MET A 279 -22.68 -68.33 32.93
C MET A 279 -23.66 -69.44 33.40
N PRO A 280 -24.95 -69.60 32.97
CA PRO A 280 -25.51 -69.26 31.63
C PRO A 280 -27.00 -68.82 31.47
N GLY A 281 -27.31 -68.14 30.35
CA GLY A 281 -28.34 -68.53 29.34
C GLY A 281 -29.86 -68.37 29.57
N SER A 282 -30.54 -67.68 28.63
CA SER A 282 -31.86 -68.06 28.03
C SER A 282 -32.36 -67.06 26.95
N GLN A 283 -33.29 -67.50 26.09
CA GLN A 283 -34.10 -66.76 25.08
C GLN A 283 -35.61 -66.93 25.44
N PRO A 284 -36.66 -66.40 24.75
CA PRO A 284 -36.77 -65.76 23.40
C PRO A 284 -37.71 -64.50 23.43
N PRO A 285 -38.54 -64.12 22.41
CA PRO A 285 -38.56 -64.38 20.96
C PRO A 285 -38.58 -63.09 20.07
N ARG A 286 -38.69 -63.26 18.74
CA ARG A 286 -38.93 -62.19 17.73
C ARG A 286 -40.37 -62.17 17.23
N MET A 287 -40.83 -61.03 16.69
CA MET A 287 -41.78 -60.99 15.58
C MET A 287 -41.41 -59.90 14.55
N TYR A 288 -42.05 -59.89 13.38
CA TYR A 288 -41.65 -59.14 12.17
C TYR A 288 -42.62 -58.00 11.79
N GLY A 289 -42.14 -56.95 11.11
CA GLY A 289 -42.99 -56.03 10.34
C GLY A 289 -42.30 -54.76 9.79
N MET A 290 -42.32 -54.61 8.47
CA MET A 290 -42.07 -53.38 7.65
C MET A 290 -40.63 -52.81 7.52
N GLN A 291 -40.35 -52.28 6.31
CA GLN A 291 -39.15 -51.50 5.94
C GLN A 291 -39.41 -49.99 6.14
N PRO A 292 -38.36 -49.14 6.22
CA PRO A 292 -38.12 -48.22 5.10
C PRO A 292 -36.58 -48.10 4.77
N PRO A 293 -35.96 -46.98 4.33
CA PRO A 293 -35.04 -47.02 3.18
C PRO A 293 -33.55 -46.77 3.52
N LEU A 294 -32.67 -46.96 2.53
CA LEU A 294 -31.25 -46.56 2.62
C LEU A 294 -31.09 -45.03 2.64
N PRO A 295 -30.03 -44.54 3.30
CA PRO A 295 -29.06 -43.72 2.57
C PRO A 295 -27.62 -44.27 2.64
N ASN A 296 -26.80 -43.87 1.67
CA ASN A 296 -25.44 -44.34 1.45
C ASN A 296 -24.39 -43.44 2.12
N GLN A 297 -23.44 -44.00 2.88
CA GLN A 297 -22.16 -43.35 3.19
C GLN A 297 -21.01 -44.37 3.24
N SER A 298 -20.03 -44.18 2.36
CA SER A 298 -18.78 -44.94 2.33
C SER A 298 -17.70 -44.24 3.17
N MET A 299 -17.60 -44.60 4.45
CA MET A 299 -16.43 -44.25 5.28
C MET A 299 -15.24 -45.12 4.86
N ALA A 300 -14.16 -44.50 4.37
CA ALA A 300 -12.94 -45.21 3.99
C ALA A 300 -12.16 -45.67 5.23
N THR A 301 -12.06 -46.98 5.44
CA THR A 301 -11.39 -47.58 6.59
C THR A 301 -9.87 -47.45 6.49
N ILE A 302 -9.25 -46.69 7.40
CA ILE A 302 -7.80 -46.70 7.61
C ILE A 302 -7.43 -47.97 8.42
N PRO A 303 -6.50 -48.83 7.97
CA PRO A 303 -6.15 -50.05 8.69
C PRO A 303 -5.27 -49.75 9.91
N PRO A 304 -5.55 -50.33 11.09
CA PRO A 304 -4.70 -50.18 12.27
C PRO A 304 -3.46 -51.10 12.18
N ALA A 305 -2.26 -50.51 12.17
CA ALA A 305 -1.02 -51.28 12.27
C ALA A 305 -0.84 -51.82 13.70
N MET A 306 -0.88 -53.15 13.85
CA MET A 306 -0.70 -53.83 15.13
C MET A 306 0.79 -53.88 15.51
N GLY A 307 1.12 -53.50 16.74
CA GLY A 307 2.51 -53.30 17.16
C GLY A 307 3.24 -54.56 17.64
N GLN A 308 4.57 -54.50 17.61
CA GLN A 308 5.46 -55.25 18.50
C GLN A 308 6.29 -54.24 19.33
N GLY A 309 6.58 -54.57 20.58
CA GLY A 309 7.11 -53.62 21.56
C GLY A 309 8.54 -53.91 22.02
N GLY A 310 9.04 -53.05 22.92
CA GLY A 310 10.15 -53.40 23.80
C GLY A 310 11.57 -53.01 23.36
N SER A 311 11.86 -51.71 23.27
CA SER A 311 13.19 -51.20 23.65
C SER A 311 13.16 -49.69 23.89
N SER A 312 13.82 -49.24 24.96
CA SER A 312 14.00 -47.82 25.27
C SER A 312 15.25 -47.27 24.58
N MET A 313 15.09 -46.33 23.66
CA MET A 313 16.20 -45.54 23.11
C MET A 313 15.86 -44.05 23.11
N GLY A 314 16.52 -43.30 24.00
CA GLY A 314 16.49 -41.84 24.00
C GLY A 314 17.40 -41.27 22.91
N GLY A 315 16.99 -41.37 21.65
CA GLY A 315 17.64 -40.70 20.53
C GLY A 315 16.99 -39.33 20.25
N PRO A 316 17.75 -38.29 19.84
CA PRO A 316 17.15 -37.07 19.33
C PRO A 316 16.37 -37.39 18.05
N SER A 317 15.08 -37.01 18.03
CA SER A 317 14.22 -37.17 16.86
C SER A 317 14.75 -36.31 15.70
N LYS A 318 15.53 -36.93 14.80
CA LYS A 318 15.95 -36.28 13.55
C LYS A 318 14.69 -35.91 12.77
N ILE A 319 14.49 -34.60 12.58
CA ILE A 319 13.51 -34.08 11.62
C ILE A 319 13.99 -34.53 10.24
N ASP A 320 13.17 -35.27 9.50
CA ASP A 320 13.42 -35.59 8.10
C ASP A 320 13.24 -34.32 7.26
N PRO A 321 14.29 -33.78 6.60
CA PRO A 321 14.18 -32.55 5.82
C PRO A 321 13.14 -32.64 4.70
N ASN A 322 12.86 -33.85 4.20
CA ASN A 322 11.91 -34.10 3.12
C ASN A 322 10.44 -34.00 3.58
N GLN A 323 10.19 -34.04 4.89
CA GLN A 323 8.84 -33.94 5.49
C GLN A 323 8.52 -32.52 5.99
N ILE A 324 9.45 -31.57 5.81
CA ILE A 324 9.24 -30.18 6.20
C ILE A 324 8.25 -29.51 5.22
N PRO A 325 7.23 -28.76 5.68
CA PRO A 325 6.31 -28.05 4.80
C PRO A 325 7.00 -27.04 3.88
N ARG A 326 6.77 -27.16 2.57
CA ARG A 326 7.27 -26.25 1.52
C ARG A 326 6.12 -25.75 0.64
N PRO A 327 6.21 -24.57 0.00
CA PRO A 327 5.26 -24.16 -1.03
C PRO A 327 5.32 -25.15 -2.21
N ILE A 328 4.16 -25.64 -2.65
CA ILE A 328 4.05 -26.54 -3.82
C ILE A 328 3.39 -25.74 -4.95
N PRO A 329 4.01 -25.64 -6.14
CA PRO A 329 3.38 -25.00 -7.30
C PRO A 329 2.12 -25.75 -7.73
N SER A 330 0.98 -25.06 -7.82
CA SER A 330 -0.18 -25.56 -8.56
C SER A 330 -0.09 -25.04 -10.00
N SER A 331 -0.03 -25.96 -10.97
CA SER A 331 0.02 -25.66 -12.40
C SER A 331 -1.37 -25.45 -13.03
N ASN A 332 -2.44 -25.79 -12.32
CA ASN A 332 -3.75 -25.99 -12.92
C ASN A 332 -4.70 -24.85 -12.56
N VAL A 333 -5.12 -24.09 -13.59
CA VAL A 333 -6.13 -23.03 -13.46
C VAL A 333 -7.44 -23.64 -12.96
N THR A 334 -7.91 -23.19 -11.79
CA THR A 334 -9.08 -23.75 -11.13
C THR A 334 -10.31 -22.87 -11.34
N ILE A 335 -11.48 -23.43 -11.66
CA ILE A 335 -12.74 -22.68 -11.66
C ILE A 335 -13.23 -22.56 -10.21
N TYR A 336 -13.47 -21.33 -9.74
CA TYR A 336 -13.88 -21.04 -8.37
C TYR A 336 -15.24 -20.34 -8.33
N GLU A 337 -16.26 -21.00 -7.80
CA GLU A 337 -17.58 -20.42 -7.54
C GLU A 337 -17.62 -19.83 -6.13
N THR A 338 -17.96 -18.55 -5.98
CA THR A 338 -17.81 -17.81 -4.72
C THR A 338 -18.79 -18.26 -3.62
N ARG A 339 -19.90 -18.90 -4.01
CA ARG A 339 -20.81 -19.68 -3.18
C ARG A 339 -21.20 -20.98 -3.88
N VAL A 340 -21.28 -22.08 -3.14
CA VAL A 340 -21.77 -23.38 -3.60
C VAL A 340 -22.85 -23.88 -2.64
N GLY A 341 -23.99 -24.36 -3.13
CA GLY A 341 -25.12 -24.78 -2.29
C GLY A 341 -25.69 -23.66 -1.39
N ASN A 342 -25.50 -22.40 -1.81
CA ASN A 342 -25.71 -21.20 -1.00
C ASN A 342 -24.93 -21.15 0.34
N GLN A 343 -23.72 -21.73 0.39
CA GLN A 343 -22.73 -21.49 1.43
C GLN A 343 -21.51 -20.79 0.83
N ALA A 344 -20.81 -19.98 1.61
CA ALA A 344 -19.57 -19.33 1.19
C ALA A 344 -18.46 -20.37 0.94
N SER A 345 -17.85 -20.33 -0.24
CA SER A 345 -16.69 -21.16 -0.57
C SER A 345 -15.43 -20.64 0.15
N PRO A 346 -14.55 -21.50 0.68
CA PRO A 346 -13.21 -21.09 1.11
C PRO A 346 -12.38 -20.65 -0.09
N PRO A 347 -11.68 -19.50 -0.05
CA PRO A 347 -10.95 -18.98 -1.20
C PRO A 347 -9.72 -19.85 -1.53
N PRO A 348 -9.35 -19.99 -2.82
CA PRO A 348 -8.10 -20.64 -3.22
C PRO A 348 -6.89 -19.77 -2.78
N PRO A 349 -5.67 -20.32 -2.69
CA PRO A 349 -4.47 -19.54 -2.37
C PRO A 349 -4.32 -18.31 -3.26
N ALA A 350 -3.94 -17.17 -2.69
CA ALA A 350 -3.80 -15.91 -3.44
C ALA A 350 -2.65 -15.96 -4.46
N SER A 351 -1.74 -16.92 -4.30
CA SER A 351 -0.63 -17.26 -5.19
C SER A 351 -0.97 -18.26 -6.31
N SER A 352 -2.18 -18.84 -6.31
CA SER A 352 -2.65 -19.77 -7.36
C SER A 352 -3.40 -19.04 -8.48
N ASP A 353 -3.49 -19.65 -9.66
CA ASP A 353 -4.30 -19.13 -10.77
C ASP A 353 -5.69 -19.78 -10.81
N TYR A 354 -6.72 -18.98 -10.99
CA TYR A 354 -8.12 -19.39 -10.88
C TYR A 354 -9.07 -18.44 -11.60
N VAL A 355 -10.15 -18.99 -12.18
CA VAL A 355 -11.22 -18.22 -12.82
C VAL A 355 -12.40 -18.13 -11.86
N VAL A 356 -12.71 -16.92 -11.38
CA VAL A 356 -13.84 -16.69 -10.48
C VAL A 356 -15.18 -16.61 -11.23
N ARG A 357 -16.16 -17.36 -10.74
CA ARG A 357 -17.58 -17.19 -11.02
C ARG A 357 -18.24 -16.57 -9.79
N ASP A 358 -18.65 -15.31 -9.88
CA ASP A 358 -19.41 -14.66 -8.81
C ASP A 358 -20.84 -15.23 -8.78
N THR A 359 -21.13 -15.99 -7.71
CA THR A 359 -22.43 -16.59 -7.39
C THR A 359 -23.01 -15.99 -6.09
N GLY A 360 -22.72 -14.71 -5.82
CA GLY A 360 -23.33 -13.89 -4.78
C GLY A 360 -22.34 -13.32 -3.75
N ASN A 361 -21.18 -13.96 -3.57
CA ASN A 361 -20.05 -13.38 -2.83
C ASN A 361 -19.07 -12.74 -3.81
N CYS A 362 -18.51 -11.57 -3.48
CA CYS A 362 -17.51 -10.91 -4.32
C CYS A 362 -16.25 -11.78 -4.50
N SER A 363 -15.55 -11.60 -5.62
CA SER A 363 -14.30 -12.30 -5.91
C SER A 363 -13.25 -12.11 -4.80
N PRO A 364 -12.50 -13.17 -4.41
CA PRO A 364 -11.36 -13.07 -3.49
C PRO A 364 -10.13 -12.38 -4.12
N ARG A 365 -10.28 -11.81 -5.32
CA ARG A 365 -9.38 -10.77 -5.87
C ARG A 365 -9.73 -9.37 -5.34
N TYR A 366 -11.01 -9.10 -4.99
CA TYR A 366 -11.48 -7.79 -4.50
C TYR A 366 -11.52 -7.68 -2.96
N MET A 367 -11.86 -8.77 -2.27
CA MET A 367 -11.93 -8.80 -0.81
C MET A 367 -11.62 -10.21 -0.28
N ARG A 368 -10.64 -10.32 0.61
CA ARG A 368 -10.39 -11.53 1.43
C ARG A 368 -10.55 -11.23 2.90
N CYS A 369 -10.96 -12.22 3.69
CA CYS A 369 -10.86 -12.18 5.15
C CYS A 369 -9.75 -13.11 5.63
N THR A 370 -9.07 -12.75 6.72
CA THR A 370 -8.06 -13.62 7.35
C THR A 370 -8.62 -14.96 7.83
N ILE A 371 -9.94 -15.03 8.10
CA ILE A 371 -10.65 -16.27 8.46
C ILE A 371 -11.97 -16.33 7.69
N SER A 372 -12.17 -17.39 6.89
CA SER A 372 -13.39 -17.61 6.08
C SER A 372 -14.61 -18.08 6.90
N GLN A 373 -14.44 -18.27 8.21
CA GLN A 373 -15.53 -18.43 9.17
C GLN A 373 -15.28 -17.45 10.33
N ILE A 374 -16.31 -16.68 10.70
CA ILE A 374 -16.18 -15.63 11.70
C ILE A 374 -16.22 -16.23 13.11
N PRO A 375 -15.29 -15.89 14.02
CA PRO A 375 -15.35 -16.30 15.42
C PRO A 375 -16.54 -15.65 16.12
N CYS A 376 -17.39 -16.44 16.78
CA CYS A 376 -18.62 -15.87 17.35
C CYS A 376 -18.45 -15.04 18.64
N THR A 377 -17.26 -15.02 19.25
CA THR A 377 -16.91 -14.05 20.31
C THR A 377 -15.47 -13.56 20.18
N SER A 378 -15.20 -12.39 20.79
CA SER A 378 -13.84 -11.86 20.95
C SER A 378 -12.92 -12.80 21.75
N ASP A 379 -13.47 -13.59 22.69
CA ASP A 379 -12.70 -14.55 23.48
C ASP A 379 -12.14 -15.68 22.62
N ILE A 380 -12.94 -16.21 21.68
CA ILE A 380 -12.50 -17.27 20.75
C ILE A 380 -11.45 -16.71 19.78
N LEU A 381 -11.66 -15.49 19.25
CA LEU A 381 -10.69 -14.78 18.41
C LEU A 381 -9.35 -14.61 19.16
N SER A 382 -9.40 -14.05 20.37
CA SER A 382 -8.23 -13.80 21.22
C SER A 382 -7.52 -15.11 21.61
N THR A 383 -8.28 -16.17 21.91
CA THR A 383 -7.74 -17.51 22.20
C THR A 383 -7.02 -18.09 21.00
N SER A 384 -7.49 -17.84 19.76
CA SER A 384 -6.82 -18.32 18.54
C SER A 384 -5.47 -17.65 18.27
N GLY A 385 -5.24 -16.45 18.82
CA GLY A 385 -4.07 -15.62 18.53
C GLY A 385 -4.04 -15.01 17.12
N MET A 386 -5.06 -15.27 16.29
CA MET A 386 -5.13 -14.78 14.90
C MET A 386 -5.78 -13.39 14.83
N PRO A 387 -5.32 -12.47 13.96
CA PRO A 387 -6.02 -11.23 13.69
C PRO A 387 -7.27 -11.45 12.82
N LEU A 388 -8.34 -10.70 13.08
CA LEU A 388 -9.52 -10.63 12.21
C LEU A 388 -9.44 -9.36 11.34
N ALA A 389 -9.21 -9.53 10.04
CA ALA A 389 -9.08 -8.42 9.11
C ALA A 389 -9.62 -8.75 7.72
N LEU A 390 -9.96 -7.71 6.96
CA LEU A 390 -10.24 -7.76 5.53
C LEU A 390 -9.08 -7.14 4.76
N LEU A 391 -8.67 -7.77 3.67
CA LEU A 391 -7.73 -7.22 2.68
C LEU A 391 -8.57 -6.85 1.44
N VAL A 392 -8.66 -5.55 1.16
CA VAL A 392 -9.62 -4.97 0.22
C VAL A 392 -8.87 -4.27 -0.93
N GLN A 393 -9.02 -4.81 -2.13
CA GLN A 393 -8.34 -4.37 -3.36
C GLN A 393 -9.42 -4.07 -4.42
N PRO A 394 -10.18 -2.97 -4.27
CA PRO A 394 -11.50 -2.83 -4.91
C PRO A 394 -11.44 -2.77 -6.44
N LEU A 395 -10.33 -2.29 -7.00
CA LEU A 395 -10.12 -2.17 -8.45
C LEU A 395 -9.29 -3.33 -9.05
N ALA A 396 -9.05 -4.43 -8.32
CA ALA A 396 -8.21 -5.55 -8.76
C ALA A 396 -8.53 -6.05 -10.18
N LEU A 397 -7.51 -6.55 -10.87
CA LEU A 397 -7.68 -7.15 -12.19
C LEU A 397 -8.46 -8.47 -12.07
N PRO A 398 -9.57 -8.66 -12.80
CA PRO A 398 -10.15 -9.98 -13.00
C PRO A 398 -9.22 -10.82 -13.90
N HIS A 399 -9.28 -12.14 -13.78
CA HIS A 399 -8.64 -13.02 -14.78
C HIS A 399 -9.37 -12.86 -16.13
N PRO A 400 -8.69 -12.85 -17.30
CA PRO A 400 -9.31 -12.55 -18.61
C PRO A 400 -10.46 -13.45 -19.07
N SER A 401 -10.71 -14.58 -18.39
CA SER A 401 -11.87 -15.47 -18.61
C SER A 401 -12.98 -15.33 -17.57
N GLU A 402 -12.89 -14.35 -16.67
CA GLU A 402 -13.96 -13.98 -15.73
C GLU A 402 -14.95 -13.02 -16.41
N GLU A 403 -16.21 -13.01 -15.96
CA GLU A 403 -17.21 -12.06 -16.49
C GLU A 403 -16.88 -10.62 -16.04
N PRO A 404 -17.02 -9.60 -16.91
CA PRO A 404 -16.76 -8.22 -16.52
C PRO A 404 -17.77 -7.74 -15.48
N VAL A 405 -17.32 -6.93 -14.53
CA VAL A 405 -18.17 -6.35 -13.48
C VAL A 405 -19.32 -5.57 -14.11
N GLN A 406 -20.54 -5.96 -13.75
CA GLN A 406 -21.76 -5.36 -14.31
C GLN A 406 -21.99 -3.95 -13.77
N VAL A 407 -22.32 -3.02 -14.67
CA VAL A 407 -22.70 -1.64 -14.33
C VAL A 407 -24.22 -1.56 -14.33
N VAL A 408 -24.80 -1.22 -13.17
CA VAL A 408 -26.25 -1.09 -12.97
C VAL A 408 -26.62 0.38 -12.83
N ASP A 409 -27.60 0.83 -13.62
CA ASP A 409 -28.13 2.19 -13.55
C ASP A 409 -29.52 2.19 -12.91
N PHE A 410 -29.75 3.14 -12.00
CA PHE A 410 -31.02 3.39 -11.32
C PHE A 410 -31.62 4.76 -11.70
N GLY A 411 -31.00 5.48 -12.62
CA GLY A 411 -31.41 6.82 -13.03
C GLY A 411 -31.33 7.82 -11.89
N GLU A 412 -32.27 8.78 -11.87
CA GLU A 412 -32.26 9.85 -10.87
C GLU A 412 -32.59 9.36 -9.44
N SER A 413 -33.25 8.21 -9.29
CA SER A 413 -33.53 7.58 -7.98
C SER A 413 -32.24 7.19 -7.22
N GLY A 414 -31.14 6.91 -7.93
CA GLY A 414 -29.92 6.35 -7.35
C GLY A 414 -30.06 4.90 -6.87
N PRO A 415 -28.94 4.24 -6.52
CA PRO A 415 -28.95 2.83 -6.10
C PRO A 415 -29.68 2.64 -4.77
N VAL A 416 -30.49 1.59 -4.67
CA VAL A 416 -31.29 1.29 -3.46
C VAL A 416 -30.38 0.98 -2.27
N ARG A 417 -30.72 1.57 -1.11
CA ARG A 417 -29.94 1.50 0.14
C ARG A 417 -30.84 1.35 1.35
N CYS A 418 -30.35 0.64 2.36
CA CYS A 418 -31.01 0.60 3.67
C CYS A 418 -31.06 1.99 4.30
N SER A 419 -32.24 2.48 4.72
CA SER A 419 -32.39 3.85 5.23
C SER A 419 -31.62 4.08 6.53
N ARG A 420 -31.43 3.05 7.36
CA ARG A 420 -30.72 3.09 8.64
C ARG A 420 -29.19 3.09 8.49
N CYS A 421 -28.60 2.05 7.91
CA CYS A 421 -27.13 1.90 7.83
C CYS A 421 -26.49 2.43 6.54
N LYS A 422 -27.31 2.85 5.56
CA LYS A 422 -26.90 3.34 4.23
C LYS A 422 -26.03 2.35 3.43
N GLY A 423 -26.08 1.06 3.77
CA GLY A 423 -25.53 -0.04 2.96
C GLY A 423 -26.37 -0.24 1.70
N TYR A 424 -25.71 -0.59 0.60
CA TYR A 424 -26.32 -0.76 -0.72
C TYR A 424 -26.99 -2.13 -0.84
N ILE A 425 -28.03 -2.18 -1.66
CA ILE A 425 -28.70 -3.42 -2.05
C ILE A 425 -27.68 -4.45 -2.56
N ASN A 426 -27.89 -5.71 -2.18
CA ASN A 426 -26.96 -6.82 -2.41
C ASN A 426 -27.71 -8.17 -2.29
N PRO A 427 -27.14 -9.29 -2.74
CA PRO A 427 -27.79 -10.60 -2.75
C PRO A 427 -28.32 -11.11 -1.39
N PHE A 428 -27.81 -10.60 -0.27
CA PHE A 428 -28.14 -11.09 1.07
C PHE A 428 -29.29 -10.32 1.74
N MET A 429 -29.84 -9.26 1.12
CA MET A 429 -31.02 -8.56 1.65
C MET A 429 -32.29 -9.37 1.42
N LYS A 430 -32.99 -9.72 2.51
CA LYS A 430 -34.17 -10.61 2.45
C LYS A 430 -35.45 -9.81 2.17
N PHE A 431 -36.03 -9.99 1.00
CA PHE A 431 -37.34 -9.43 0.66
C PHE A 431 -38.47 -10.16 1.40
N ILE A 432 -39.50 -9.40 1.80
CA ILE A 432 -40.71 -9.86 2.52
C ILE A 432 -41.94 -9.13 1.98
N ASP A 433 -43.14 -9.35 2.57
CA ASP A 433 -44.38 -8.64 2.24
C ASP A 433 -44.72 -8.63 0.73
N GLN A 434 -44.57 -9.78 0.05
CA GLN A 434 -44.68 -9.91 -1.42
C GLN A 434 -43.72 -8.98 -2.20
N GLY A 435 -42.50 -8.81 -1.67
CA GLY A 435 -41.45 -7.97 -2.24
C GLY A 435 -41.57 -6.49 -1.91
N ARG A 436 -42.63 -6.07 -1.21
CA ARG A 436 -42.88 -4.65 -0.86
C ARG A 436 -41.92 -4.10 0.19
N ARG A 437 -41.20 -4.96 0.91
CA ARG A 437 -40.19 -4.58 1.90
C ARG A 437 -38.97 -5.49 1.82
N PHE A 438 -37.85 -5.04 2.37
CA PHE A 438 -36.63 -5.85 2.52
C PHE A 438 -35.97 -5.64 3.89
N ILE A 439 -35.37 -6.71 4.41
CA ILE A 439 -34.61 -6.72 5.65
C ILE A 439 -33.12 -6.59 5.31
N CYS A 440 -32.47 -5.58 5.88
CA CYS A 440 -31.05 -5.30 5.70
C CYS A 440 -30.17 -6.29 6.46
N ASN A 441 -29.33 -7.04 5.73
CA ASN A 441 -28.37 -8.01 6.26
C ASN A 441 -27.30 -7.43 7.20
N PHE A 442 -27.07 -6.11 7.17
CA PHE A 442 -26.11 -5.45 8.04
C PHE A 442 -26.68 -5.05 9.41
N CYS A 443 -27.96 -4.67 9.51
CA CYS A 443 -28.50 -4.03 10.72
C CYS A 443 -29.94 -4.42 11.09
N GLY A 444 -30.51 -5.46 10.46
CA GLY A 444 -31.84 -6.00 10.75
C GLY A 444 -33.01 -5.06 10.46
N TYR A 445 -32.75 -3.84 9.99
CA TYR A 445 -33.80 -2.86 9.71
C TYR A 445 -34.62 -3.28 8.50
N THR A 446 -35.92 -3.05 8.56
CA THR A 446 -36.86 -3.34 7.48
C THR A 446 -37.19 -2.06 6.74
N ASP A 447 -36.80 -1.98 5.48
CA ASP A 447 -37.02 -0.85 4.58
C ASP A 447 -38.17 -1.16 3.60
N GLU A 448 -38.85 -0.13 3.11
CA GLU A 448 -39.84 -0.28 2.03
C GLU A 448 -39.17 -0.29 0.66
N THR A 449 -39.58 -1.21 -0.21
CA THR A 449 -39.05 -1.35 -1.55
C THR A 449 -39.58 -0.21 -2.44
N PRO A 450 -38.72 0.56 -3.14
CA PRO A 450 -39.17 1.58 -4.08
C PRO A 450 -40.11 1.01 -5.16
N ARG A 451 -41.11 1.80 -5.58
CA ARG A 451 -42.21 1.31 -6.44
C ARG A 451 -41.75 0.91 -7.85
N ASP A 452 -40.78 1.65 -8.36
CA ASP A 452 -39.99 1.41 -9.57
C ASP A 452 -39.08 0.16 -9.45
N TYR A 453 -38.68 -0.20 -8.22
CA TYR A 453 -37.86 -1.37 -7.93
C TYR A 453 -38.64 -2.61 -7.45
N HIS A 454 -39.97 -2.55 -7.38
CA HIS A 454 -40.79 -3.64 -6.84
C HIS A 454 -40.86 -4.85 -7.80
N CYS A 455 -40.65 -6.05 -7.26
CA CYS A 455 -41.03 -7.30 -7.90
C CYS A 455 -41.63 -8.26 -6.86
N ASN A 456 -42.61 -9.07 -7.26
CA ASN A 456 -43.21 -10.10 -6.41
C ASN A 456 -42.21 -11.23 -6.10
N LEU A 457 -42.47 -11.96 -5.01
CA LEU A 457 -41.70 -13.14 -4.64
C LEU A 457 -42.07 -14.37 -5.49
N GLY A 458 -41.12 -15.28 -5.64
CA GLY A 458 -41.31 -16.62 -6.18
C GLY A 458 -41.76 -17.63 -5.11
N PRO A 459 -42.04 -18.89 -5.49
CA PRO A 459 -42.41 -19.96 -4.54
C PRO A 459 -41.30 -20.31 -3.53
N ASP A 460 -40.06 -19.94 -3.82
CA ASP A 460 -38.87 -20.11 -2.97
C ASP A 460 -38.67 -18.95 -1.97
N GLY A 461 -39.48 -17.88 -2.07
CA GLY A 461 -39.36 -16.68 -1.26
C GLY A 461 -38.28 -15.69 -1.70
N ARG A 462 -37.55 -15.94 -2.80
CA ARG A 462 -36.70 -14.92 -3.45
C ARG A 462 -37.57 -14.02 -4.32
N ARG A 463 -37.04 -12.90 -4.83
CA ARG A 463 -37.73 -12.14 -5.89
C ARG A 463 -37.65 -12.92 -7.20
N ARG A 464 -38.68 -12.83 -8.04
CA ARG A 464 -38.71 -13.53 -9.34
C ARG A 464 -37.67 -13.02 -10.35
N ASP A 465 -37.18 -11.80 -10.18
CA ASP A 465 -36.13 -11.17 -10.98
C ASP A 465 -34.74 -11.23 -10.32
N ALA A 466 -34.57 -11.96 -9.21
CA ALA A 466 -33.33 -11.94 -8.42
C ALA A 466 -32.09 -12.41 -9.18
N ASP A 467 -32.24 -13.37 -10.11
CA ASP A 467 -31.14 -13.90 -10.90
C ASP A 467 -30.88 -13.09 -12.19
N GLU A 468 -31.85 -12.30 -12.64
CA GLU A 468 -31.76 -11.40 -13.79
C GLU A 468 -31.05 -10.07 -13.44
N ARG A 469 -31.05 -9.69 -12.16
CA ARG A 469 -30.55 -8.40 -11.67
C ARG A 469 -29.17 -8.54 -11.01
N PRO A 470 -28.08 -7.99 -11.58
CA PRO A 470 -26.72 -8.20 -11.07
C PRO A 470 -26.54 -7.85 -9.59
N GLU A 471 -27.22 -6.81 -9.10
CA GLU A 471 -27.15 -6.38 -7.70
C GLU A 471 -27.90 -7.29 -6.71
N LEU A 472 -28.61 -8.31 -7.21
CA LEU A 472 -29.31 -9.34 -6.43
C LEU A 472 -28.73 -10.75 -6.61
N CYS A 473 -27.88 -10.99 -7.61
CA CYS A 473 -27.22 -12.28 -7.83
C CYS A 473 -25.68 -12.28 -7.76
N ARG A 474 -25.02 -11.11 -7.85
CA ARG A 474 -23.56 -10.97 -7.79
C ARG A 474 -23.11 -10.20 -6.54
N GLY A 475 -21.98 -10.60 -5.97
CA GLY A 475 -21.36 -9.91 -4.84
C GLY A 475 -20.57 -8.66 -5.23
N THR A 476 -20.08 -8.58 -6.47
CA THR A 476 -19.45 -7.38 -7.03
C THR A 476 -20.27 -6.76 -8.18
N VAL A 477 -20.63 -5.48 -8.01
CA VAL A 477 -21.27 -4.64 -9.04
C VAL A 477 -20.74 -3.21 -9.01
N GLU A 478 -20.98 -2.44 -10.08
CA GLU A 478 -20.86 -0.98 -10.07
C GLU A 478 -22.21 -0.33 -10.25
N PHE A 479 -22.52 0.71 -9.49
CA PHE A 479 -23.66 1.59 -9.75
C PHE A 479 -23.22 2.86 -10.47
N VAL A 480 -24.04 3.32 -11.41
CA VAL A 480 -23.98 4.71 -11.88
C VAL A 480 -24.33 5.61 -10.69
N ALA A 481 -23.49 6.61 -10.41
CA ALA A 481 -23.73 7.50 -9.28
C ALA A 481 -24.68 8.63 -9.71
N SER A 482 -25.82 8.76 -9.02
CA SER A 482 -26.79 9.84 -9.24
C SER A 482 -26.25 11.19 -8.71
N LYS A 483 -26.96 12.29 -9.02
CA LYS A 483 -26.53 13.67 -8.73
C LYS A 483 -26.27 13.93 -7.23
N GLU A 484 -26.87 13.19 -6.30
CA GLU A 484 -26.60 13.32 -4.86
C GLU A 484 -25.16 12.94 -4.45
N PHE A 485 -24.45 12.16 -5.28
CA PHE A 485 -23.06 11.76 -5.06
C PHE A 485 -22.03 12.71 -5.71
N MET A 486 -22.48 13.88 -6.17
CA MET A 486 -21.68 14.88 -6.88
C MET A 486 -21.82 16.26 -6.21
N VAL A 487 -20.70 16.86 -5.81
CA VAL A 487 -20.63 18.28 -5.35
C VAL A 487 -20.16 19.23 -6.45
N ARG A 488 -19.58 18.68 -7.51
CA ARG A 488 -19.17 19.32 -8.77
C ARG A 488 -19.26 18.28 -9.90
N GLU A 489 -19.08 18.68 -11.14
CA GLU A 489 -18.93 17.73 -12.25
C GLU A 489 -17.72 16.79 -12.02
N PRO A 490 -17.78 15.51 -12.43
CA PRO A 490 -16.68 14.57 -12.20
C PRO A 490 -15.41 15.03 -12.90
N MET A 491 -14.29 15.01 -12.17
CA MET A 491 -13.03 15.61 -12.62
C MET A 491 -12.50 15.10 -13.97
N PRO A 492 -11.80 15.94 -14.74
CA PRO A 492 -11.01 15.52 -15.89
C PRO A 492 -9.81 14.64 -15.47
N ALA A 493 -9.30 13.83 -16.40
CA ALA A 493 -8.05 13.12 -16.20
C ALA A 493 -6.87 14.06 -16.48
N VAL A 494 -6.25 14.58 -15.42
CA VAL A 494 -5.10 15.49 -15.51
C VAL A 494 -3.83 14.74 -15.11
N PHE A 495 -2.84 14.70 -16.00
CA PHE A 495 -1.52 14.14 -15.76
C PHE A 495 -0.48 15.25 -15.82
N PHE A 496 0.20 15.51 -14.70
CA PHE A 496 1.24 16.54 -14.62
C PHE A 496 2.59 15.87 -14.41
N PHE A 497 3.54 16.07 -15.34
CA PHE A 497 4.89 15.53 -15.24
C PHE A 497 5.85 16.59 -14.69
N LEU A 498 6.62 16.21 -13.67
CA LEU A 498 7.55 17.10 -12.98
C LEU A 498 8.94 16.46 -12.93
N ILE A 499 9.90 17.02 -13.67
CA ILE A 499 11.16 16.33 -14.01
C ILE A 499 12.39 17.04 -13.38
N ASP A 500 13.16 16.30 -12.58
CA ASP A 500 14.47 16.73 -12.07
C ASP A 500 15.47 16.93 -13.23
N VAL A 501 16.02 18.14 -13.32
CA VAL A 501 17.03 18.58 -14.30
C VAL A 501 18.33 19.05 -13.62
N SER A 502 18.54 18.66 -12.36
CA SER A 502 19.81 18.86 -11.66
C SER A 502 20.97 18.20 -12.41
N MET A 503 22.18 18.68 -12.14
CA MET A 503 23.43 18.21 -12.74
C MET A 503 23.55 16.66 -12.72
N ASN A 504 23.16 16.02 -11.61
CA ASN A 504 23.23 14.56 -11.49
C ASN A 504 22.13 13.85 -12.30
N ALA A 505 20.90 14.39 -12.34
CA ALA A 505 19.81 13.85 -13.15
C ALA A 505 20.15 13.86 -14.66
N VAL A 506 20.81 14.94 -15.10
CA VAL A 506 21.30 15.08 -16.48
C VAL A 506 22.50 14.15 -16.74
N GLN A 507 23.53 14.17 -15.89
CA GLN A 507 24.76 13.38 -16.11
C GLN A 507 24.55 11.86 -16.04
N THR A 508 23.62 11.38 -15.21
CA THR A 508 23.26 9.95 -15.15
C THR A 508 22.32 9.50 -16.27
N GLY A 509 21.84 10.43 -17.09
CA GLY A 509 20.84 10.18 -18.14
C GLY A 509 19.40 10.02 -17.61
N ALA A 510 19.15 10.19 -16.31
CA ALA A 510 17.83 10.07 -15.70
C ALA A 510 16.82 11.05 -16.29
N THR A 511 17.20 12.32 -16.49
CA THR A 511 16.35 13.33 -17.15
C THR A 511 15.95 12.88 -18.57
N ALA A 512 16.88 12.33 -19.35
CA ALA A 512 16.62 11.88 -20.72
C ALA A 512 15.75 10.61 -20.75
N ALA A 513 15.98 9.68 -19.83
CA ALA A 513 15.15 8.49 -19.67
C ALA A 513 13.71 8.83 -19.25
N ALA A 514 13.53 9.80 -18.35
CA ALA A 514 12.23 10.32 -17.97
C ALA A 514 11.52 10.97 -19.17
N CYS A 515 12.18 11.87 -19.90
CA CYS A 515 11.60 12.52 -21.08
C CYS A 515 11.18 11.48 -22.14
N SER A 516 12.05 10.51 -22.46
CA SER A 516 11.77 9.43 -23.41
C SER A 516 10.62 8.52 -22.96
N ALA A 517 10.53 8.20 -21.68
CA ALA A 517 9.43 7.42 -21.12
C ALA A 517 8.10 8.18 -21.22
N ILE A 518 8.08 9.49 -20.92
CA ILE A 518 6.88 10.32 -21.02
C ILE A 518 6.43 10.43 -22.49
N THR A 519 7.35 10.69 -23.44
CA THR A 519 7.03 10.78 -24.87
C THR A 519 6.32 9.51 -25.38
N GLN A 520 6.81 8.33 -25.00
CA GLN A 520 6.17 7.05 -25.38
C GLN A 520 4.83 6.83 -24.68
N VAL A 521 4.66 7.29 -23.44
CA VAL A 521 3.45 7.09 -22.64
C VAL A 521 2.33 8.08 -23.00
N ILE A 522 2.61 9.17 -23.73
CA ILE A 522 1.57 10.10 -24.23
C ILE A 522 0.57 9.42 -25.17
N ASP A 523 1.01 8.43 -25.97
CA ASP A 523 0.14 7.56 -26.79
C ASP A 523 -0.80 6.67 -25.96
N ASP A 524 -0.41 6.34 -24.72
CA ASP A 524 -1.13 5.45 -23.82
C ASP A 524 -2.10 6.20 -22.87
N LEU A 525 -2.17 7.53 -22.94
CA LEU A 525 -3.09 8.33 -22.14
C LEU A 525 -4.55 8.15 -22.63
N PRO A 526 -5.57 8.25 -21.76
CA PRO A 526 -6.96 8.02 -22.16
C PRO A 526 -7.43 8.96 -23.28
N GLU A 527 -7.82 8.42 -24.43
CA GLU A 527 -8.37 9.18 -25.55
C GLU A 527 -9.68 9.88 -25.17
N SER A 528 -9.59 11.15 -24.78
CA SER A 528 -10.73 11.97 -24.37
C SER A 528 -10.38 13.46 -24.54
N PRO A 529 -11.29 14.30 -25.05
CA PRO A 529 -11.11 15.76 -25.05
C PRO A 529 -10.97 16.39 -23.66
N ARG A 530 -11.25 15.61 -22.59
CA ARG A 530 -11.05 16.02 -21.18
C ARG A 530 -9.75 15.47 -20.57
N THR A 531 -8.88 14.82 -21.35
CA THR A 531 -7.56 14.39 -20.87
C THR A 531 -6.56 15.53 -21.03
N MET A 532 -6.01 15.99 -19.91
CA MET A 532 -5.16 17.16 -19.83
C MET A 532 -3.74 16.77 -19.42
N VAL A 533 -2.74 17.43 -20.01
CA VAL A 533 -1.32 17.23 -19.70
C VAL A 533 -0.66 18.55 -19.31
N GLY A 534 0.23 18.48 -18.32
CA GLY A 534 1.12 19.59 -17.94
C GLY A 534 2.56 19.11 -17.74
N ILE A 535 3.53 20.00 -17.98
CA ILE A 535 4.97 19.72 -17.78
C ILE A 535 5.63 20.88 -17.04
N ALA A 536 6.46 20.55 -16.06
CA ALA A 536 7.49 21.43 -15.52
C ALA A 536 8.80 20.65 -15.28
N THR A 537 9.92 21.37 -15.23
CA THR A 537 11.21 20.84 -14.76
C THR A 537 11.68 21.59 -13.52
N TYR A 538 12.62 21.05 -12.76
CA TYR A 538 13.17 21.71 -11.58
C TYR A 538 14.60 21.27 -11.25
N ASP A 539 15.36 22.20 -10.67
CA ASP A 539 16.65 21.97 -10.01
C ASP A 539 16.63 22.69 -8.65
N SER A 540 17.46 23.72 -8.41
CA SER A 540 17.27 24.65 -7.30
C SER A 540 16.18 25.70 -7.58
N THR A 541 15.69 25.80 -8.82
CA THR A 541 14.54 26.62 -9.21
C THR A 541 13.52 25.81 -10.01
N ILE A 542 12.34 26.37 -10.30
CA ILE A 542 11.22 25.67 -10.94
C ILE A 542 10.95 26.28 -12.32
N HIS A 543 10.84 25.45 -13.36
CA HIS A 543 10.66 25.87 -14.75
C HIS A 543 9.32 25.36 -15.30
N PHE A 544 8.37 26.27 -15.52
CA PHE A 544 7.13 25.99 -16.24
C PHE A 544 7.28 26.29 -17.74
N TYR A 545 6.40 25.74 -18.57
CA TYR A 545 6.40 25.97 -20.02
C TYR A 545 5.00 26.37 -20.50
N ASN A 546 4.92 27.32 -21.44
CA ASN A 546 3.65 27.62 -22.13
C ASN A 546 3.42 26.58 -23.24
N LEU A 547 2.55 25.60 -22.98
CA LEU A 547 2.31 24.48 -23.90
C LEU A 547 1.45 24.85 -25.11
N ARG A 548 0.88 26.06 -25.14
CA ARG A 548 0.13 26.60 -26.31
C ARG A 548 1.00 27.29 -27.36
N ARG A 549 2.32 27.39 -27.14
CA ARG A 549 3.26 28.09 -28.04
C ARG A 549 4.48 27.23 -28.38
N ALA A 550 4.33 26.27 -29.29
CA ALA A 550 5.47 25.51 -29.81
C ALA A 550 5.36 25.22 -31.32
N LEU A 551 6.00 26.09 -32.12
CA LEU A 551 6.34 25.79 -33.52
C LEU A 551 7.84 26.03 -33.85
N GLN A 552 8.62 26.66 -32.96
CA GLN A 552 10.08 26.81 -33.11
C GLN A 552 10.87 26.81 -31.79
N GLN A 553 10.35 27.40 -30.71
CA GLN A 553 11.00 27.39 -29.39
C GLN A 553 9.95 27.47 -28.26
N PRO A 554 9.97 26.59 -27.24
CA PRO A 554 9.03 26.66 -26.12
C PRO A 554 9.38 27.79 -25.17
N LEU A 555 8.37 28.54 -24.72
CA LEU A 555 8.54 29.61 -23.74
C LEU A 555 8.64 29.03 -22.32
N MET A 556 9.86 29.01 -21.78
CA MET A 556 10.16 28.66 -20.38
C MET A 556 9.89 29.86 -19.45
N LEU A 557 9.28 29.60 -18.30
CA LEU A 557 8.97 30.58 -17.25
C LEU A 557 9.56 30.10 -15.93
N ILE A 558 10.55 30.83 -15.42
CA ILE A 558 11.32 30.46 -14.22
C ILE A 558 10.64 31.06 -12.98
N VAL A 559 10.38 30.22 -11.98
CA VAL A 559 9.96 30.59 -10.63
C VAL A 559 11.16 30.36 -9.70
N PRO A 560 11.91 31.42 -9.34
CA PRO A 560 13.12 31.31 -8.51
C PRO A 560 12.84 31.36 -7.01
N ASP A 561 11.64 31.76 -6.58
CA ASP A 561 11.26 31.69 -5.17
C ASP A 561 10.79 30.26 -4.85
N ILE A 562 11.53 29.61 -3.97
CA ILE A 562 11.31 28.23 -3.51
C ILE A 562 10.81 28.15 -2.07
N GLN A 563 10.35 29.28 -1.51
CA GLN A 563 9.76 29.40 -0.17
C GLN A 563 8.33 29.94 -0.22
N ASP A 564 8.01 30.87 -1.13
CA ASP A 564 6.64 31.30 -1.46
C ASP A 564 6.33 31.02 -2.95
N VAL A 565 6.11 29.73 -3.25
CA VAL A 565 5.93 29.27 -4.63
C VAL A 565 4.58 29.66 -5.22
N TYR A 566 4.59 30.02 -6.50
CA TYR A 566 3.40 30.39 -7.29
C TYR A 566 3.42 29.71 -8.66
N THR A 567 2.26 29.64 -9.31
CA THR A 567 2.16 29.25 -10.73
C THR A 567 2.27 30.51 -11.60
N PRO A 568 3.19 30.58 -12.59
CA PRO A 568 3.48 31.84 -13.30
C PRO A 568 2.45 32.22 -14.39
N LEU A 569 1.47 31.34 -14.66
CA LEU A 569 0.32 31.59 -15.53
C LEU A 569 -0.92 30.94 -14.91
N GLU A 570 -2.09 31.57 -15.05
CA GLU A 570 -3.39 31.00 -14.65
C GLU A 570 -3.90 29.92 -15.63
N THR A 571 -3.34 29.87 -16.85
CA THR A 571 -3.71 28.98 -17.95
C THR A 571 -2.47 28.57 -18.76
N ASP A 572 -2.63 27.79 -19.84
CA ASP A 572 -1.57 27.32 -20.77
C ASP A 572 -0.47 26.39 -20.20
N VAL A 573 -0.37 26.23 -18.88
CA VAL A 573 0.54 25.27 -18.21
C VAL A 573 -0.01 23.83 -18.27
N ILE A 574 -1.34 23.69 -18.31
CA ILE A 574 -2.06 22.43 -18.41
C ILE A 574 -3.00 22.54 -19.62
N VAL A 575 -2.89 21.64 -20.58
CA VAL A 575 -3.56 21.72 -21.90
C VAL A 575 -4.18 20.39 -22.33
N PRO A 576 -5.21 20.37 -23.20
CA PRO A 576 -5.77 19.13 -23.74
C PRO A 576 -4.73 18.37 -24.56
N VAL A 577 -4.48 17.09 -24.23
CA VAL A 577 -3.45 16.29 -24.92
C VAL A 577 -3.80 16.10 -26.41
N SER A 578 -5.08 15.97 -26.72
CA SER A 578 -5.60 15.81 -28.10
C SER A 578 -5.37 17.02 -29.01
N GLU A 579 -5.13 18.22 -28.45
CA GLU A 579 -4.88 19.44 -29.21
C GLU A 579 -3.37 19.79 -29.29
N TYR A 580 -2.64 19.57 -28.19
CA TYR A 580 -1.27 20.07 -28.04
C TYR A 580 -0.19 18.98 -28.02
N ARG A 581 -0.53 17.71 -28.27
CA ARG A 581 0.42 16.56 -28.31
C ARG A 581 1.79 16.91 -28.89
N GLN A 582 1.85 17.42 -30.12
CA GLN A 582 3.11 17.74 -30.80
C GLN A 582 3.94 18.82 -30.07
N HIS A 583 3.29 19.75 -29.37
CA HIS A 583 3.97 20.77 -28.56
C HIS A 583 4.65 20.14 -27.34
N VAL A 584 4.01 19.12 -26.75
CA VAL A 584 4.51 18.37 -25.60
C VAL A 584 5.67 17.44 -26.00
N GLU A 585 5.55 16.76 -27.14
CA GLU A 585 6.61 15.92 -27.71
C GLU A 585 7.88 16.73 -28.03
N LEU A 586 7.75 17.84 -28.77
CA LEU A 586 8.87 18.74 -29.09
C LEU A 586 9.53 19.34 -27.83
N LEU A 587 8.75 19.60 -26.77
CA LEU A 587 9.29 20.04 -25.49
C LEU A 587 10.14 18.93 -24.85
N LEU A 588 9.61 17.71 -24.76
CA LEU A 588 10.30 16.55 -24.16
C LEU A 588 11.59 16.17 -24.89
N GLU A 589 11.61 16.26 -26.22
CA GLU A 589 12.84 16.10 -27.02
C GLU A 589 13.89 17.17 -26.68
N SER A 590 13.46 18.41 -26.40
CA SER A 590 14.35 19.54 -26.19
C SER A 590 14.93 19.67 -24.77
N ILE A 591 14.21 19.19 -23.74
CA ILE A 591 14.60 19.33 -22.32
C ILE A 591 16.03 18.80 -22.03
N PRO A 592 16.44 17.58 -22.47
CA PRO A 592 17.78 17.07 -22.22
C PRO A 592 18.89 17.96 -22.79
N THR A 593 18.65 18.61 -23.94
CA THR A 593 19.61 19.54 -24.55
C THR A 593 19.63 20.90 -23.85
N MET A 594 18.49 21.41 -23.37
CA MET A 594 18.43 22.66 -22.60
C MET A 594 19.31 22.60 -21.35
N PHE A 595 19.26 21.48 -20.62
CA PHE A 595 19.96 21.32 -19.33
C PHE A 595 21.29 20.55 -19.44
N GLN A 596 21.76 20.20 -20.66
CA GLN A 596 22.99 19.42 -20.90
C GLN A 596 24.23 19.98 -20.16
N ASN A 597 24.30 21.30 -19.98
CA ASN A 597 25.41 22.00 -19.33
C ASN A 597 25.08 22.48 -17.89
N ASN A 598 23.99 21.99 -17.28
CA ASN A 598 23.62 22.39 -15.92
C ASN A 598 24.66 21.92 -14.90
N LYS A 599 24.92 22.77 -13.89
CA LYS A 599 25.89 22.56 -12.80
C LYS A 599 25.25 22.69 -11.42
N ILE A 600 23.95 22.94 -11.35
CA ILE A 600 23.19 22.98 -10.09
C ILE A 600 23.03 21.55 -9.60
N ALA A 601 23.67 21.21 -8.48
CA ALA A 601 23.59 19.87 -7.88
C ALA A 601 22.36 19.68 -6.96
N ASP A 602 21.72 20.78 -6.60
CA ASP A 602 20.62 20.87 -5.64
C ASP A 602 19.24 20.53 -6.24
N SER A 603 18.30 20.16 -5.36
CA SER A 603 16.89 19.91 -5.71
C SER A 603 15.93 20.63 -4.76
N ALA A 604 15.01 21.38 -5.36
CA ALA A 604 13.89 22.08 -4.73
C ALA A 604 12.60 21.24 -4.72
N PHE A 605 12.69 19.91 -4.68
CA PHE A 605 11.56 18.95 -4.76
C PHE A 605 10.28 19.41 -4.05
N GLY A 606 10.35 19.77 -2.76
CA GLY A 606 9.16 20.13 -1.99
C GLY A 606 8.49 21.44 -2.44
N ALA A 607 9.28 22.39 -2.94
CA ALA A 607 8.79 23.60 -3.60
C ALA A 607 8.19 23.28 -4.98
N ALA A 608 8.86 22.41 -5.76
CA ALA A 608 8.44 22.01 -7.10
C ALA A 608 7.09 21.26 -7.10
N ILE A 609 6.90 20.27 -6.20
CA ILE A 609 5.62 19.57 -6.07
C ILE A 609 4.51 20.51 -5.59
N LYS A 610 4.83 21.50 -4.76
CA LYS A 610 3.86 22.50 -4.28
C LYS A 610 3.44 23.47 -5.40
N ALA A 611 4.36 23.89 -6.26
CA ALA A 611 4.06 24.72 -7.43
C ALA A 611 3.23 23.97 -8.49
N ALA A 612 3.54 22.69 -8.75
CA ALA A 612 2.75 21.84 -9.63
C ALA A 612 1.33 21.59 -9.06
N PHE A 613 1.22 21.34 -7.75
CA PHE A 613 -0.07 21.27 -7.05
C PHE A 613 -0.90 22.54 -7.23
N LEU A 614 -0.30 23.74 -7.15
CA LEU A 614 -1.03 25.00 -7.33
C LEU A 614 -1.64 25.11 -8.74
N ALA A 615 -0.94 24.65 -9.77
CA ALA A 615 -1.48 24.58 -11.14
C ALA A 615 -2.64 23.58 -11.26
N MET A 616 -2.62 22.48 -10.50
CA MET A 616 -3.65 21.44 -10.50
C MET A 616 -4.82 21.70 -9.54
N LYS A 617 -4.73 22.71 -8.67
CA LYS A 617 -5.60 22.88 -7.49
C LYS A 617 -7.10 23.03 -7.79
N SER A 618 -7.45 23.49 -8.99
CA SER A 618 -8.83 23.63 -9.47
C SER A 618 -9.40 22.34 -10.07
N THR A 619 -8.56 21.47 -10.63
CA THR A 619 -8.99 20.24 -11.31
C THR A 619 -8.86 19.00 -10.43
N GLY A 620 -7.84 18.92 -9.58
CA GLY A 620 -7.30 17.65 -9.11
C GLY A 620 -6.48 16.95 -10.21
N GLY A 621 -6.05 15.71 -9.96
CA GLY A 621 -5.35 14.89 -10.96
C GLY A 621 -4.25 14.01 -10.41
N LYS A 622 -3.29 13.68 -11.27
CA LYS A 622 -2.13 12.85 -10.98
C LYS A 622 -0.82 13.59 -11.27
N LEU A 623 -0.02 13.81 -10.24
CA LEU A 623 1.31 14.42 -10.32
C LEU A 623 2.37 13.30 -10.34
N LEU A 624 3.18 13.28 -11.39
CA LEU A 624 4.15 12.24 -11.69
C LEU A 624 5.55 12.86 -11.60
N VAL A 625 6.24 12.64 -10.48
CA VAL A 625 7.50 13.33 -10.14
C VAL A 625 8.69 12.43 -10.37
N PHE A 626 9.69 12.89 -11.12
CA PHE A 626 10.96 12.19 -11.34
C PHE A 626 12.04 12.93 -10.55
N GLN A 627 12.70 12.24 -9.61
CA GLN A 627 13.69 12.80 -8.69
C GLN A 627 14.95 11.92 -8.66
N SER A 628 16.14 12.52 -8.79
CA SER A 628 17.42 11.79 -8.88
C SER A 628 18.34 12.03 -7.66
N VAL A 629 18.31 13.24 -7.09
CA VAL A 629 19.15 13.64 -5.94
C VAL A 629 18.37 13.73 -4.62
N LEU A 630 19.06 14.04 -3.52
CA LEU A 630 18.46 14.45 -2.25
C LEU A 630 17.80 15.83 -2.40
N PRO A 631 16.55 16.04 -1.94
CA PRO A 631 15.92 17.37 -1.81
C PRO A 631 16.68 18.32 -0.87
N SER A 632 17.67 19.07 -1.37
CA SER A 632 18.58 19.88 -0.55
C SER A 632 18.10 21.30 -0.25
N VAL A 633 17.11 21.84 -0.99
CA VAL A 633 16.70 23.27 -0.88
C VAL A 633 15.18 23.46 -0.93
N GLY A 634 14.72 24.64 -0.51
CA GLY A 634 13.30 25.05 -0.55
C GLY A 634 12.45 24.51 0.61
N ILE A 635 11.12 24.58 0.44
CA ILE A 635 10.14 24.02 1.40
C ILE A 635 10.39 22.52 1.57
N GLY A 636 10.61 22.05 2.80
CA GLY A 636 10.79 20.63 3.10
C GLY A 636 12.14 20.04 2.67
N ALA A 637 13.19 20.87 2.59
CA ALA A 637 14.57 20.45 2.39
C ALA A 637 15.07 19.45 3.46
N LEU A 638 16.00 18.57 3.07
CA LEU A 638 16.48 17.42 3.83
C LEU A 638 18.02 17.41 3.87
N SER A 639 18.60 16.95 5.00
CA SER A 639 20.05 16.75 5.14
C SER A 639 20.45 15.28 4.90
N ALA A 640 21.75 15.04 4.71
CA ALA A 640 22.33 13.71 4.57
C ALA A 640 22.43 12.96 5.94
N ARG A 641 21.33 12.93 6.69
CA ARG A 641 21.25 12.46 8.10
C ARG A 641 21.73 11.02 8.36
N GLU A 642 21.83 10.18 7.33
CA GLU A 642 22.50 8.88 7.44
C GLU A 642 24.00 9.02 7.76
N ALA A 643 24.70 9.98 7.14
CA ALA A 643 26.12 10.22 7.41
C ALA A 643 26.35 10.78 8.82
N GLU A 644 25.47 11.68 9.27
CA GLU A 644 25.45 12.23 10.63
C GLU A 644 25.25 11.10 11.66
N GLY A 645 24.24 10.24 11.45
CA GLY A 645 23.92 9.11 12.34
C GLY A 645 25.05 8.08 12.46
N ARG A 646 25.78 7.80 11.36
CA ARG A 646 26.93 6.87 11.35
C ARG A 646 28.10 7.31 12.23
N THR A 647 28.22 8.59 12.60
CA THR A 647 29.27 9.05 13.53
C THR A 647 29.06 8.54 14.96
N ASN A 648 27.82 8.22 15.35
CA ASN A 648 27.45 7.78 16.69
C ASN A 648 27.14 6.26 16.71
N VAL A 649 28.13 5.45 16.32
CA VAL A 649 28.00 4.00 16.07
C VAL A 649 27.31 3.23 17.21
N SER A 650 27.54 3.58 18.46
CA SER A 650 26.95 2.92 19.65
C SER A 650 25.48 3.30 19.93
N ALA A 651 24.96 4.36 19.30
CA ALA A 651 23.55 4.76 19.33
C ALA A 651 22.80 4.33 18.06
N GLY A 652 23.49 4.27 16.91
CA GLY A 652 22.91 4.02 15.60
C GLY A 652 22.03 2.76 15.51
N GLU A 653 22.44 1.63 16.08
CA GLU A 653 21.63 0.40 16.08
C GLU A 653 20.36 0.50 16.94
N LYS A 654 20.44 1.18 18.08
CA LYS A 654 19.30 1.31 19.02
C LYS A 654 18.24 2.28 18.49
N GLU A 655 18.66 3.30 17.76
CA GLU A 655 17.80 4.38 17.29
C GLU A 655 17.57 4.39 15.76
N ALA A 656 17.98 3.34 15.04
CA ALA A 656 17.85 3.22 13.58
C ALA A 656 16.42 3.49 13.05
N HIS A 657 15.40 3.18 13.84
CA HIS A 657 13.99 3.45 13.51
C HIS A 657 13.71 4.96 13.33
N LYS A 658 14.43 5.85 14.02
CA LYS A 658 14.30 7.31 13.87
C LYS A 658 14.72 7.80 12.47
N LEU A 659 15.63 7.10 11.79
CA LEU A 659 16.00 7.40 10.40
C LEU A 659 14.96 6.90 9.38
N LEU A 660 14.00 6.06 9.82
CA LEU A 660 12.87 5.57 9.01
C LEU A 660 11.59 6.41 9.21
N GLN A 661 11.62 7.39 10.12
CA GLN A 661 10.62 8.46 10.21
C GLN A 661 10.99 9.61 9.25
N PRO A 662 10.01 10.37 8.72
CA PRO A 662 10.31 11.61 8.00
C PRO A 662 11.07 12.60 8.89
N ALA A 663 11.92 13.42 8.29
CA ALA A 663 12.72 14.41 9.00
C ALA A 663 11.83 15.44 9.75
N ASP A 664 10.69 15.82 9.18
CA ASP A 664 9.74 16.75 9.80
C ASP A 664 8.26 16.42 9.44
N LYS A 665 7.37 17.40 9.61
CA LYS A 665 5.93 17.31 9.25
C LYS A 665 5.56 18.15 8.02
N THR A 666 6.51 18.80 7.35
CA THR A 666 6.25 19.75 6.25
C THR A 666 5.74 19.02 5.02
N LEU A 667 6.47 18.01 4.54
CA LEU A 667 6.02 17.16 3.43
C LEU A 667 4.66 16.49 3.72
N LYS A 668 4.42 16.07 4.97
CA LYS A 668 3.13 15.48 5.38
C LYS A 668 1.98 16.49 5.34
N THR A 669 2.21 17.72 5.80
CA THR A 669 1.21 18.78 5.80
C THR A 669 0.82 19.16 4.36
N MET A 670 1.80 19.29 3.47
CA MET A 670 1.53 19.50 2.03
C MET A 670 0.77 18.32 1.42
N ALA A 671 1.17 17.08 1.72
CA ALA A 671 0.50 15.89 1.19
C ALA A 671 -0.96 15.73 1.65
N ILE A 672 -1.31 16.22 2.85
CA ILE A 672 -2.71 16.33 3.28
C ILE A 672 -3.44 17.34 2.38
N GLU A 673 -2.92 18.56 2.21
CA GLU A 673 -3.52 19.58 1.32
C GLU A 673 -3.69 19.04 -0.11
N PHE A 674 -2.71 18.31 -0.64
CA PHE A 674 -2.76 17.71 -1.97
C PHE A 674 -3.94 16.71 -2.08
N ALA A 675 -4.12 15.87 -1.06
CA ALA A 675 -5.27 14.96 -0.99
C ALA A 675 -6.60 15.70 -0.79
N GLU A 676 -6.61 16.89 -0.17
CA GLU A 676 -7.83 17.70 -0.04
C GLU A 676 -8.35 18.21 -1.38
N TYR A 677 -7.46 18.68 -2.26
CA TYR A 677 -7.79 19.12 -3.63
C TYR A 677 -7.64 18.01 -4.68
N GLN A 678 -7.69 16.74 -4.25
CA GLN A 678 -7.80 15.57 -5.13
C GLN A 678 -6.60 15.40 -6.09
N VAL A 679 -5.40 15.76 -5.63
CA VAL A 679 -4.13 15.51 -6.32
C VAL A 679 -3.45 14.28 -5.73
N CYS A 680 -3.36 13.21 -6.52
CA CYS A 680 -2.56 12.02 -6.24
C CYS A 680 -1.11 12.27 -6.68
N VAL A 681 -0.10 11.86 -5.90
CA VAL A 681 1.32 12.03 -6.26
C VAL A 681 2.03 10.68 -6.30
N ASP A 682 2.64 10.33 -7.44
CA ASP A 682 3.58 9.21 -7.54
C ASP A 682 5.01 9.74 -7.76
N VAL A 683 6.02 9.05 -7.21
CA VAL A 683 7.43 9.48 -7.26
C VAL A 683 8.34 8.40 -7.84
N PHE A 684 9.08 8.74 -8.89
CA PHE A 684 10.04 7.90 -9.61
C PHE A 684 11.48 8.31 -9.22
N LEU A 685 12.10 7.52 -8.33
CA LEU A 685 13.41 7.78 -7.75
C LEU A 685 14.53 7.15 -8.58
N THR A 686 15.14 7.95 -9.44
CA THR A 686 16.17 7.55 -10.42
C THR A 686 17.58 7.88 -9.91
N THR A 687 17.93 7.32 -8.75
CA THR A 687 19.07 7.78 -7.95
C THR A 687 20.28 6.83 -7.93
N GLN A 688 21.47 7.39 -7.72
CA GLN A 688 22.72 6.67 -7.47
C GLN A 688 23.29 6.92 -6.05
N SER A 689 22.58 7.66 -5.18
CA SER A 689 23.07 8.06 -3.85
C SER A 689 22.04 7.81 -2.72
N TYR A 690 22.00 8.66 -1.70
CA TYR A 690 20.99 8.67 -0.62
C TYR A 690 20.03 9.83 -0.89
N VAL A 691 18.73 9.59 -0.79
CA VAL A 691 17.67 10.58 -1.11
C VAL A 691 16.62 10.75 -0.01
N ASP A 692 16.75 10.01 1.10
CA ASP A 692 15.85 10.02 2.25
C ASP A 692 14.39 9.64 1.92
N ILE A 693 14.21 8.41 1.44
CA ILE A 693 12.89 7.83 1.08
C ILE A 693 11.92 7.82 2.27
N ALA A 694 12.42 7.77 3.51
CA ALA A 694 11.60 7.90 4.72
C ALA A 694 10.82 9.24 4.77
N SER A 695 11.42 10.33 4.29
CA SER A 695 10.77 11.64 4.17
C SER A 695 9.92 11.75 2.91
N ILE A 696 10.48 11.39 1.74
CA ILE A 696 9.80 11.54 0.44
C ILE A 696 8.53 10.69 0.38
N SER A 697 8.56 9.43 0.83
CA SER A 697 7.45 8.47 0.68
C SER A 697 6.16 8.85 1.42
N VAL A 698 6.21 9.82 2.34
CA VAL A 698 5.02 10.33 3.04
C VAL A 698 4.05 11.02 2.07
N VAL A 699 4.55 11.64 0.99
CA VAL A 699 3.71 12.33 -0.01
C VAL A 699 2.83 11.33 -0.80
N PRO A 700 3.39 10.31 -1.49
CA PRO A 700 2.58 9.27 -2.12
C PRO A 700 1.72 8.50 -1.12
N ARG A 701 2.26 8.13 0.06
CA ARG A 701 1.48 7.39 1.08
C ARG A 701 0.22 8.13 1.51
N THR A 702 0.28 9.46 1.68
CA THR A 702 -0.87 10.27 2.14
C THR A 702 -1.84 10.58 1.00
N THR A 703 -1.34 10.77 -0.23
CA THR A 703 -2.16 11.12 -1.40
C THR A 703 -2.76 9.90 -2.14
N GLY A 704 -2.46 8.68 -1.70
CA GLY A 704 -2.92 7.44 -2.33
C GLY A 704 -2.04 6.98 -3.49
N GLY A 705 -0.87 7.58 -3.69
CA GLY A 705 0.15 7.20 -4.68
C GLY A 705 1.14 6.13 -4.20
N GLN A 706 2.26 6.02 -4.91
CA GLN A 706 3.34 5.04 -4.75
C GLN A 706 4.74 5.67 -4.99
N VAL A 707 5.77 4.93 -4.59
CA VAL A 707 7.18 5.21 -4.90
C VAL A 707 7.68 4.11 -5.83
N TYR A 708 8.44 4.49 -6.87
CA TYR A 708 9.19 3.60 -7.74
C TYR A 708 10.69 3.89 -7.51
N TYR A 709 11.54 2.86 -7.34
CA TYR A 709 12.92 3.04 -6.87
C TYR A 709 13.93 2.30 -7.76
N TYR A 710 14.76 3.07 -8.45
CA TYR A 710 15.74 2.57 -9.41
C TYR A 710 17.15 2.80 -8.84
N TYR A 711 17.65 1.88 -8.00
CA TYR A 711 18.96 2.03 -7.35
C TYR A 711 19.95 0.88 -7.66
N PRO A 712 21.22 1.19 -7.97
CA PRO A 712 21.66 2.47 -8.55
C PRO A 712 21.03 2.63 -9.94
N PHE A 713 20.58 3.84 -10.31
CA PHE A 713 19.99 4.08 -11.63
C PHE A 713 21.03 3.96 -12.75
N SER A 714 20.63 3.39 -13.88
CA SER A 714 21.45 3.20 -15.08
C SER A 714 20.62 3.47 -16.34
N ALA A 715 21.01 4.49 -17.11
CA ALA A 715 20.40 4.80 -18.41
C ALA A 715 20.59 3.72 -19.48
N ILE A 716 21.32 2.63 -19.19
CA ILE A 716 21.48 1.48 -20.10
C ILE A 716 20.42 0.41 -19.82
N SER A 717 20.17 0.05 -18.55
CA SER A 717 19.25 -1.05 -18.18
C SER A 717 17.85 -0.60 -17.79
N ASP A 718 17.74 0.57 -17.17
CA ASP A 718 16.54 0.96 -16.42
C ASP A 718 15.48 1.73 -17.23
N PRO A 719 15.75 2.41 -18.38
CA PRO A 719 14.69 3.05 -19.17
C PRO A 719 13.56 2.09 -19.56
N ALA A 720 13.87 0.81 -19.80
CA ALA A 720 12.86 -0.21 -20.09
C ALA A 720 11.91 -0.45 -18.91
N LYS A 721 12.41 -0.48 -17.66
CA LYS A 721 11.54 -0.58 -16.48
C LYS A 721 10.81 0.74 -16.23
N LEU A 722 11.51 1.88 -16.29
CA LEU A 722 10.93 3.21 -16.09
C LEU A 722 9.75 3.47 -17.02
N TYR A 723 9.89 3.14 -18.31
CA TYR A 723 8.80 3.19 -19.28
C TYR A 723 7.63 2.26 -18.93
N ASN A 724 7.89 0.99 -18.62
CA ASN A 724 6.81 0.03 -18.32
C ASN A 724 6.09 0.36 -17.01
N ASP A 725 6.82 0.77 -15.97
CA ASP A 725 6.25 1.18 -14.68
C ASP A 725 5.42 2.48 -14.84
N LEU A 726 5.87 3.45 -15.67
CA LEU A 726 5.12 4.66 -16.00
C LEU A 726 3.89 4.38 -16.89
N ARG A 727 4.04 3.51 -17.89
CA ARG A 727 2.94 3.06 -18.76
C ARG A 727 1.87 2.37 -17.92
N TRP A 728 2.26 1.43 -17.07
CA TRP A 728 1.34 0.76 -16.15
C TRP A 728 0.67 1.78 -15.22
N ASN A 729 1.44 2.72 -14.66
CA ASN A 729 0.93 3.77 -13.78
C ASN A 729 -0.24 4.57 -14.40
N VAL A 730 -0.24 4.90 -15.69
CA VAL A 730 -1.33 5.66 -16.34
C VAL A 730 -2.40 4.77 -16.98
N THR A 731 -2.05 3.60 -17.52
CA THR A 731 -2.99 2.70 -18.24
C THR A 731 -3.79 1.79 -17.32
N ARG A 732 -3.28 1.46 -16.12
CA ARG A 732 -3.93 0.50 -15.22
C ARG A 732 -5.29 1.00 -14.72
N PRO A 733 -6.27 0.11 -14.48
CA PRO A 733 -7.58 0.49 -13.95
C PRO A 733 -7.45 1.30 -12.66
N GLN A 734 -7.89 2.56 -12.71
CA GLN A 734 -7.75 3.51 -11.61
C GLN A 734 -8.93 4.47 -11.52
N GLY A 735 -9.06 5.06 -10.34
CA GLY A 735 -10.09 6.01 -9.97
C GLY A 735 -9.51 7.18 -9.19
N PHE A 736 -10.08 8.37 -9.41
CA PHE A 736 -9.75 9.60 -8.71
C PHE A 736 -10.93 10.08 -7.87
N GLU A 737 -10.76 11.14 -7.07
CA GLU A 737 -11.83 11.75 -6.27
C GLU A 737 -12.55 10.73 -5.35
N ALA A 738 -11.82 9.70 -4.91
CA ALA A 738 -12.43 8.49 -4.39
C ALA A 738 -12.63 8.54 -2.87
N VAL A 739 -13.75 7.97 -2.42
CA VAL A 739 -14.06 7.78 -0.99
C VAL A 739 -14.45 6.33 -0.79
N MET A 740 -13.72 5.63 0.09
CA MET A 740 -13.98 4.22 0.40
C MET A 740 -14.51 4.07 1.82
N ARG A 741 -15.53 3.21 1.98
CA ARG A 741 -16.08 2.83 3.28
C ARG A 741 -16.43 1.34 3.32
N VAL A 742 -15.95 0.65 4.35
CA VAL A 742 -16.41 -0.71 4.70
C VAL A 742 -17.56 -0.63 5.70
N ARG A 743 -18.56 -1.49 5.51
CA ARG A 743 -19.65 -1.79 6.45
C ARG A 743 -19.56 -3.25 6.85
N SER A 744 -20.05 -3.56 8.05
CA SER A 744 -20.11 -4.90 8.64
C SER A 744 -21.51 -5.14 9.23
N SER A 745 -21.91 -6.40 9.35
CA SER A 745 -23.12 -6.79 10.09
C SER A 745 -23.00 -6.52 11.59
N GLN A 746 -24.13 -6.25 12.23
CA GLN A 746 -24.24 -5.96 13.66
C GLN A 746 -23.51 -7.01 14.53
N GLY A 747 -22.80 -6.53 15.55
CA GLY A 747 -21.89 -7.33 16.38
C GLY A 747 -20.43 -7.27 15.93
N LEU A 748 -20.16 -6.77 14.71
CA LEU A 748 -18.80 -6.47 14.21
C LEU A 748 -18.67 -5.00 13.81
N GLN A 749 -17.50 -4.41 14.07
CA GLN A 749 -17.15 -3.05 13.67
C GLN A 749 -15.75 -2.99 13.04
N VAL A 750 -15.57 -2.09 12.07
CA VAL A 750 -14.24 -1.69 11.58
C VAL A 750 -13.48 -0.99 12.72
N GLN A 751 -12.33 -1.54 13.09
CA GLN A 751 -11.44 -0.96 14.09
C GLN A 751 -10.52 0.08 13.45
N GLU A 752 -9.80 -0.29 12.40
CA GLU A 752 -8.86 0.59 11.70
C GLU A 752 -8.70 0.23 10.22
N TYR A 753 -8.35 1.22 9.40
CA TYR A 753 -7.86 1.07 8.04
C TYR A 753 -6.33 1.26 8.01
N SER A 754 -5.60 0.51 7.17
CA SER A 754 -4.17 0.70 6.94
C SER A 754 -3.82 0.55 5.45
N GLY A 755 -3.03 1.48 4.92
CA GLY A 755 -2.68 1.58 3.50
C GLY A 755 -2.32 3.01 3.09
N ASN A 756 -2.33 3.28 1.78
CA ASN A 756 -2.04 4.62 1.25
C ASN A 756 -3.35 5.38 1.01
N PHE A 757 -3.66 6.36 1.86
CA PHE A 757 -4.85 7.21 1.81
C PHE A 757 -4.72 8.41 2.78
N CYS A 758 -5.63 9.39 2.63
CA CYS A 758 -5.82 10.46 3.60
C CYS A 758 -7.01 10.12 4.54
N LYS A 759 -6.83 10.30 5.85
CA LYS A 759 -7.83 9.94 6.88
C LYS A 759 -8.38 11.21 7.54
N ARG A 760 -9.48 11.77 7.01
CA ARG A 760 -10.17 12.92 7.62
C ARG A 760 -11.27 12.55 8.60
N ILE A 761 -11.92 11.38 8.43
CA ILE A 761 -13.01 10.88 9.29
C ILE A 761 -12.67 9.45 9.74
N PRO A 762 -13.06 8.99 10.95
CA PRO A 762 -12.74 7.62 11.39
C PRO A 762 -13.35 6.49 10.56
N THR A 763 -14.50 6.72 9.90
CA THR A 763 -15.28 5.66 9.24
C THR A 763 -15.01 5.51 7.74
N ASP A 764 -14.51 6.56 7.08
CA ASP A 764 -14.42 6.70 5.63
C ASP A 764 -13.01 7.21 5.29
N ILE A 765 -12.39 6.70 4.23
CA ILE A 765 -11.04 7.12 3.80
C ILE A 765 -11.08 7.86 2.46
N ASP A 766 -10.30 8.93 2.37
CA ASP A 766 -10.15 9.76 1.16
C ASP A 766 -8.97 9.27 0.32
N LEU A 767 -9.22 9.08 -0.98
CA LEU A 767 -8.31 8.49 -1.94
C LEU A 767 -8.27 9.41 -3.17
N ALA A 768 -7.35 10.39 -3.18
CA ALA A 768 -7.20 11.29 -4.32
C ALA A 768 -6.88 10.51 -5.62
N GLY A 769 -6.14 9.40 -5.50
CA GLY A 769 -6.13 8.31 -6.47
C GLY A 769 -6.13 6.93 -5.81
N ILE A 770 -6.73 5.95 -6.48
CA ILE A 770 -6.67 4.51 -6.16
C ILE A 770 -6.61 3.71 -7.46
N ASP A 771 -5.90 2.59 -7.49
CA ASP A 771 -5.72 1.74 -8.66
C ASP A 771 -5.85 0.25 -8.32
N CYS A 772 -5.77 -0.60 -9.35
CA CYS A 772 -5.92 -2.04 -9.24
C CYS A 772 -4.90 -2.74 -8.33
N ASP A 773 -3.76 -2.12 -8.05
CA ASP A 773 -2.66 -2.76 -7.33
C ASP A 773 -2.76 -2.53 -5.81
N LYS A 774 -3.39 -1.42 -5.40
CA LYS A 774 -3.44 -0.95 -4.01
C LYS A 774 -4.47 -1.72 -3.18
N THR A 775 -3.97 -2.41 -2.15
CA THR A 775 -4.78 -3.14 -1.17
C THR A 775 -4.79 -2.42 0.18
N ILE A 776 -5.99 -2.08 0.65
CA ILE A 776 -6.24 -1.52 1.98
C ILE A 776 -6.54 -2.67 2.95
N MET A 777 -5.83 -2.71 4.08
CA MET A 777 -6.14 -3.59 5.19
C MET A 777 -7.19 -2.93 6.09
N VAL A 778 -8.18 -3.69 6.56
CA VAL A 778 -9.27 -3.22 7.42
C VAL A 778 -9.39 -4.18 8.59
N THR A 779 -8.94 -3.79 9.78
CA THR A 779 -9.04 -4.61 10.98
C THR A 779 -10.47 -4.57 11.55
N LEU A 780 -10.93 -5.69 12.11
CA LEU A 780 -12.26 -5.86 12.63
C LEU A 780 -12.22 -6.20 14.13
N LYS A 781 -13.20 -5.69 14.87
CA LYS A 781 -13.44 -6.04 16.28
C LYS A 781 -14.89 -6.45 16.50
N HIS A 782 -15.14 -7.22 17.56
CA HIS A 782 -16.48 -7.47 18.07
C HIS A 782 -17.01 -6.26 18.85
N ASP A 783 -18.27 -5.91 18.58
CA ASP A 783 -19.09 -5.02 19.39
C ASP A 783 -20.11 -5.82 20.23
N ASP A 784 -20.45 -7.04 19.82
CA ASP A 784 -21.39 -7.95 20.51
C ASP A 784 -21.03 -9.43 20.25
N LYS A 785 -21.72 -10.35 20.91
CA LYS A 785 -21.66 -11.79 20.61
C LYS A 785 -22.46 -12.11 19.35
N LEU A 786 -21.93 -13.02 18.54
CA LEU A 786 -22.53 -13.43 17.27
C LEU A 786 -23.26 -14.77 17.43
N GLN A 787 -24.22 -15.04 16.55
CA GLN A 787 -24.99 -16.28 16.54
C GLN A 787 -24.28 -17.36 15.71
N ASP A 788 -24.02 -18.51 16.35
CA ASP A 788 -23.36 -19.65 15.71
C ASP A 788 -24.13 -20.16 14.47
N GLY A 789 -23.39 -20.53 13.42
CA GLY A 789 -23.96 -20.95 12.13
C GLY A 789 -24.69 -19.86 11.32
N SER A 790 -24.84 -18.63 11.82
CA SER A 790 -25.44 -17.52 11.07
C SER A 790 -24.39 -16.83 10.19
N GLU A 791 -24.79 -16.25 9.05
CA GLU A 791 -23.88 -15.46 8.23
C GLU A 791 -23.77 -14.00 8.67
N TYR A 792 -22.56 -13.47 8.55
CA TYR A 792 -22.20 -12.08 8.80
C TYR A 792 -21.59 -11.49 7.53
N SER A 793 -22.12 -10.34 7.10
CA SER A 793 -21.76 -9.72 5.83
C SER A 793 -20.87 -8.49 6.00
N PHE A 794 -19.99 -8.30 5.04
CA PHE A 794 -19.13 -7.14 4.87
C PHE A 794 -19.40 -6.51 3.51
N GLN A 795 -19.36 -5.18 3.43
CA GLN A 795 -19.55 -4.46 2.17
C GLN A 795 -18.58 -3.30 2.08
N CYS A 796 -17.63 -3.40 1.15
CA CYS A 796 -16.86 -2.26 0.70
C CYS A 796 -17.67 -1.51 -0.35
N ALA A 797 -17.80 -0.19 -0.18
CA ALA A 797 -18.26 0.70 -1.22
C ALA A 797 -17.20 1.75 -1.52
N LEU A 798 -16.81 1.86 -2.79
CA LEU A 798 -15.88 2.84 -3.34
C LEU A 798 -16.67 3.77 -4.28
N LEU A 799 -16.97 4.99 -3.82
CA LEU A 799 -17.45 6.06 -4.69
C LEU A 799 -16.23 6.70 -5.35
N TYR A 800 -16.17 6.78 -6.68
CA TYR A 800 -14.99 7.31 -7.39
C TYR A 800 -15.34 7.92 -8.77
N THR A 801 -14.39 8.68 -9.32
CA THR A 801 -14.42 9.20 -10.69
C THR A 801 -13.48 8.36 -11.55
N THR A 802 -13.98 7.78 -12.65
CA THR A 802 -13.17 7.00 -13.60
C THR A 802 -12.21 7.90 -14.38
N VAL A 803 -11.17 7.33 -15.02
CA VAL A 803 -10.30 8.08 -15.95
C VAL A 803 -11.05 8.71 -17.14
N TYR A 804 -12.25 8.23 -17.47
CA TYR A 804 -13.13 8.80 -18.49
C TYR A 804 -14.04 9.93 -17.95
N GLY A 805 -13.90 10.28 -16.67
CA GLY A 805 -14.68 11.29 -15.96
C GLY A 805 -16.15 10.91 -15.79
N GLN A 806 -16.44 9.66 -15.45
CA GLN A 806 -17.75 9.18 -14.99
C GLN A 806 -17.71 8.94 -13.48
N ARG A 807 -18.75 9.35 -12.73
CA ARG A 807 -18.88 9.01 -11.30
C ARG A 807 -19.54 7.64 -11.14
N ARG A 808 -18.88 6.72 -10.43
CA ARG A 808 -19.36 5.35 -10.19
C ARG A 808 -19.24 4.98 -8.72
N ILE A 809 -20.03 3.99 -8.29
CA ILE A 809 -19.94 3.39 -6.95
C ILE A 809 -19.68 1.89 -7.15
N ARG A 810 -18.43 1.44 -6.97
CA ARG A 810 -18.14 0.00 -6.95
C ARG A 810 -18.49 -0.56 -5.57
N VAL A 811 -19.26 -1.65 -5.54
CA VAL A 811 -19.69 -2.32 -4.31
C VAL A 811 -19.24 -3.77 -4.35
N ASN A 812 -18.49 -4.18 -3.33
CA ASN A 812 -18.01 -5.55 -3.12
C ASN A 812 -18.60 -6.06 -1.81
N THR A 813 -19.47 -7.07 -1.88
CA THR A 813 -20.17 -7.66 -0.73
C THR A 813 -19.72 -9.11 -0.51
N LEU A 814 -19.33 -9.42 0.73
CA LEU A 814 -18.84 -10.73 1.17
C LEU A 814 -19.62 -11.19 2.40
N SER A 815 -20.28 -12.35 2.33
CA SER A 815 -21.02 -12.96 3.45
C SER A 815 -20.36 -14.27 3.86
N LEU A 816 -20.05 -14.41 5.15
CA LEU A 816 -19.30 -15.53 5.74
C LEU A 816 -20.04 -16.10 6.97
N PRO A 817 -20.07 -17.43 7.18
CA PRO A 817 -20.73 -18.05 8.34
C PRO A 817 -19.93 -17.87 9.64
N CYS A 818 -20.63 -17.88 10.77
CA CYS A 818 -20.05 -17.83 12.12
C CYS A 818 -19.75 -19.24 12.66
N THR A 819 -18.69 -19.38 13.47
CA THR A 819 -18.37 -20.60 14.22
C THR A 819 -18.03 -20.31 15.68
N SER A 820 -18.65 -21.06 16.59
CA SER A 820 -18.27 -21.14 18.01
C SER A 820 -17.05 -22.05 18.26
N LEU A 821 -16.71 -22.91 17.29
CA LEU A 821 -15.64 -23.89 17.40
C LEU A 821 -14.29 -23.34 16.92
N LEU A 822 -13.33 -23.23 17.86
CA LEU A 822 -11.96 -22.80 17.60
C LEU A 822 -11.23 -23.66 16.55
N SER A 823 -11.48 -24.97 16.54
CA SER A 823 -10.89 -25.90 15.57
C SER A 823 -11.34 -25.65 14.12
N ASN A 824 -12.52 -25.04 13.92
CA ASN A 824 -12.96 -24.63 12.59
C ASN A 824 -12.26 -23.34 12.14
N LEU A 825 -11.95 -22.40 13.04
CA LEU A 825 -11.16 -21.20 12.69
C LEU A 825 -9.79 -21.58 12.12
N PHE A 826 -9.11 -22.57 12.72
CA PHE A 826 -7.84 -23.09 12.22
C PHE A 826 -7.93 -23.85 10.90
N ARG A 827 -9.13 -24.30 10.49
CA ARG A 827 -9.39 -24.86 9.15
C ARG A 827 -9.78 -23.78 8.14
N ALA A 828 -10.39 -22.70 8.62
CA ALA A 828 -10.95 -21.62 7.82
C ALA A 828 -9.97 -20.44 7.58
N ALA A 829 -8.80 -20.45 8.22
CA ALA A 829 -7.80 -19.39 8.10
C ALA A 829 -7.18 -19.33 6.69
N ASP A 830 -7.17 -18.15 6.08
CA ASP A 830 -6.52 -17.89 4.80
C ASP A 830 -5.05 -17.51 5.04
N LEU A 831 -4.12 -18.43 4.75
CA LEU A 831 -2.68 -18.27 5.00
C LEU A 831 -2.08 -17.00 4.38
N ASP A 832 -2.37 -16.77 3.10
CA ASP A 832 -1.73 -15.67 2.36
C ASP A 832 -2.25 -14.32 2.88
N THR A 833 -3.53 -14.26 3.26
CA THR A 833 -4.19 -13.07 3.85
C THR A 833 -3.75 -12.83 5.30
N GLN A 834 -3.58 -13.90 6.09
CA GLN A 834 -2.98 -13.85 7.42
C GLN A 834 -1.54 -13.33 7.36
N PHE A 835 -0.73 -13.86 6.43
CA PHE A 835 0.64 -13.40 6.26
C PHE A 835 0.72 -11.97 5.71
N ALA A 836 -0.15 -11.57 4.78
CA ALA A 836 -0.26 -10.19 4.33
C ALA A 836 -0.63 -9.21 5.47
N CYS A 837 -1.42 -9.66 6.45
CA CYS A 837 -1.70 -8.90 7.67
C CYS A 837 -0.43 -8.73 8.53
N PHE A 838 0.32 -9.82 8.79
CA PHE A 838 1.60 -9.76 9.53
C PHE A 838 2.61 -8.82 8.86
N LEU A 839 2.73 -8.93 7.53
CA LEU A 839 3.63 -8.12 6.70
C LEU A 839 3.29 -6.63 6.83
N LYS A 840 2.01 -6.26 6.71
CA LYS A 840 1.54 -4.88 6.86
C LYS A 840 1.69 -4.34 8.29
N GLN A 841 1.47 -5.17 9.32
CA GLN A 841 1.72 -4.81 10.72
C GLN A 841 3.21 -4.51 10.93
N ALA A 842 4.11 -5.43 10.56
CA ALA A 842 5.55 -5.22 10.64
C ALA A 842 6.01 -3.96 9.87
N GLY A 843 5.47 -3.72 8.67
CA GLY A 843 5.72 -2.51 7.89
C GLY A 843 5.29 -1.20 8.55
N ASN A 844 4.24 -1.22 9.38
CA ASN A 844 3.81 -0.08 10.18
C ASN A 844 4.66 0.09 11.46
N ASP A 845 5.13 -1.01 12.05
CA ASP A 845 5.91 -1.00 13.30
C ASP A 845 7.40 -0.66 13.09
N ILE A 846 8.01 -1.03 11.95
CA ILE A 846 9.43 -0.81 11.63
C ILE A 846 9.89 0.66 11.81
N PRO A 847 9.12 1.69 11.40
CA PRO A 847 9.50 3.09 11.63
C PRO A 847 9.38 3.56 13.09
N VAL A 848 8.58 2.91 13.92
CA VAL A 848 8.25 3.40 15.29
C VAL A 848 8.90 2.58 16.40
N ASN A 849 9.24 1.31 16.15
CA ASN A 849 9.82 0.38 17.11
C ASN A 849 11.22 -0.09 16.65
N PRO A 850 12.15 -0.39 17.58
CA PRO A 850 13.42 -1.05 17.22
C PRO A 850 13.21 -2.38 16.49
N LEU A 851 13.99 -2.66 15.44
CA LEU A 851 13.81 -3.83 14.57
C LEU A 851 13.78 -5.18 15.33
N VAL A 852 14.56 -5.29 16.41
CA VAL A 852 14.59 -6.49 17.27
C VAL A 852 13.22 -6.74 17.91
N GLN A 853 12.58 -5.69 18.45
CA GLN A 853 11.24 -5.76 19.03
C GLN A 853 10.21 -6.20 17.98
N VAL A 854 10.30 -5.69 16.74
CA VAL A 854 9.37 -6.08 15.66
C VAL A 854 9.59 -7.55 15.22
N LYS A 855 10.84 -8.01 15.13
CA LYS A 855 11.13 -9.45 14.93
C LYS A 855 10.52 -10.31 16.04
N GLU A 856 10.69 -9.91 17.30
CA GLU A 856 10.12 -10.61 18.45
C GLU A 856 8.60 -10.60 18.45
N GLN A 857 7.95 -9.49 18.11
CA GLN A 857 6.49 -9.36 18.01
C GLN A 857 5.92 -10.33 16.95
N VAL A 858 6.45 -10.31 15.72
CA VAL A 858 6.01 -11.19 14.62
C VAL A 858 6.28 -12.66 14.94
N THR A 859 7.44 -12.98 15.52
CA THR A 859 7.79 -14.35 15.93
C THR A 859 6.88 -14.85 17.04
N ASN A 860 6.58 -14.02 18.06
CA ASN A 860 5.65 -14.37 19.13
C ASN A 860 4.21 -14.55 18.63
N LEU A 861 3.77 -13.77 17.64
CA LEU A 861 2.44 -13.92 17.04
C LEU A 861 2.29 -15.31 16.37
N CYS A 862 3.27 -15.71 15.57
CA CYS A 862 3.35 -17.06 14.99
C CYS A 862 3.35 -18.16 16.06
N ILE A 863 4.18 -18.01 17.12
CA ILE A 863 4.22 -18.95 18.25
C ILE A 863 2.87 -19.04 18.97
N ASN A 864 2.18 -17.92 19.20
CA ASN A 864 0.90 -17.89 19.94
C ASN A 864 -0.21 -18.63 19.20
N ILE A 865 -0.31 -18.46 17.88
CA ILE A 865 -1.28 -19.15 17.02
C ILE A 865 -1.06 -20.66 17.05
N LEU A 866 0.19 -21.10 16.89
CA LEU A 866 0.55 -22.52 16.89
C LEU A 866 0.44 -23.16 18.28
N TYR A 867 0.77 -22.41 19.34
CA TYR A 867 0.51 -22.78 20.73
C TYR A 867 -0.98 -23.02 20.98
N SER A 868 -1.84 -22.10 20.54
CA SER A 868 -3.29 -22.22 20.68
C SER A 868 -3.83 -23.46 19.96
N TYR A 869 -3.44 -23.69 18.71
CA TYR A 869 -3.81 -24.90 17.99
C TYR A 869 -3.37 -26.17 18.73
N ARG A 870 -2.12 -26.22 19.20
CA ARG A 870 -1.58 -27.36 19.94
C ARG A 870 -2.33 -27.61 21.26
N LYS A 871 -2.75 -26.54 21.95
CA LYS A 871 -3.40 -26.60 23.28
C LYS A 871 -4.87 -26.97 23.22
N TYR A 872 -5.60 -26.48 22.23
CA TYR A 872 -7.06 -26.58 22.18
C TYR A 872 -7.59 -27.47 21.06
N CYS A 873 -6.78 -27.78 20.03
CA CYS A 873 -7.23 -28.56 18.87
C CYS A 873 -6.46 -29.88 18.68
N ALA A 874 -5.18 -29.93 19.05
CA ALA A 874 -4.29 -31.08 18.84
C ALA A 874 -3.75 -31.68 20.16
N THR A 875 -4.63 -31.90 21.14
CA THR A 875 -4.26 -32.35 22.50
C THR A 875 -3.73 -33.79 22.59
N VAL A 876 -4.12 -34.66 21.67
CA VAL A 876 -3.87 -36.13 21.76
C VAL A 876 -2.45 -36.53 21.30
N SER A 877 -1.75 -35.69 20.55
CA SER A 877 -0.41 -35.98 20.02
C SER A 877 0.70 -35.86 21.08
N SER A 878 1.75 -36.69 21.00
CA SER A 878 2.82 -36.76 22.00
C SER A 878 3.59 -35.43 22.12
N SER A 879 4.02 -35.05 23.33
CA SER A 879 4.55 -33.71 23.63
C SER A 879 5.65 -33.27 22.66
N GLY A 880 6.64 -34.13 22.39
CA GLY A 880 7.75 -33.87 21.47
C GLY A 880 7.42 -33.72 19.98
N GLN A 881 6.15 -33.85 19.56
CA GLN A 881 5.73 -33.56 18.18
C GLN A 881 5.28 -32.10 18.01
N LEU A 882 5.83 -31.42 17.00
CA LEU A 882 5.31 -30.15 16.50
C LEU A 882 4.12 -30.43 15.57
N ILE A 883 2.90 -30.20 16.05
CA ILE A 883 1.69 -30.34 15.24
C ILE A 883 1.30 -28.95 14.71
N LEU A 884 1.20 -28.82 13.40
CA LEU A 884 0.75 -27.60 12.71
C LEU A 884 -0.69 -27.79 12.19
N PRO A 885 -1.54 -26.74 12.14
CA PRO A 885 -2.79 -26.81 11.40
C PRO A 885 -2.49 -26.74 9.90
N GLU A 886 -3.14 -27.60 9.11
CA GLU A 886 -2.87 -27.76 7.67
C GLU A 886 -2.94 -26.42 6.91
N ALA A 887 -3.95 -25.59 7.22
CA ALA A 887 -4.13 -24.28 6.60
C ALA A 887 -2.99 -23.28 6.89
N LEU A 888 -2.23 -23.44 7.99
CA LEU A 888 -1.13 -22.52 8.35
C LEU A 888 0.24 -23.22 8.42
N LYS A 889 0.40 -24.39 7.77
CA LYS A 889 1.65 -25.18 7.85
C LYS A 889 2.91 -24.45 7.36
N LEU A 890 2.75 -23.45 6.48
CA LEU A 890 3.85 -22.60 5.97
C LEU A 890 4.01 -21.29 6.77
N LEU A 891 3.14 -20.98 7.73
CA LEU A 891 3.25 -19.76 8.54
C LEU A 891 4.62 -19.62 9.26
N PRO A 892 5.26 -20.69 9.79
CA PRO A 892 6.63 -20.61 10.30
C PRO A 892 7.66 -20.20 9.24
N LEU A 893 7.52 -20.69 8.00
CA LEU A 893 8.45 -20.40 6.90
C LEU A 893 8.34 -18.94 6.45
N TYR A 894 7.11 -18.46 6.24
CA TYR A 894 6.87 -17.06 5.86
C TYR A 894 7.24 -16.10 7.00
N THR A 895 7.05 -16.50 8.27
CA THR A 895 7.54 -15.75 9.44
C THR A 895 9.06 -15.63 9.42
N LEU A 896 9.79 -16.73 9.22
CA LEU A 896 11.25 -16.71 9.13
C LEU A 896 11.74 -15.83 7.97
N ALA A 897 11.16 -15.98 6.79
CA ALA A 897 11.44 -15.17 5.61
C ALA A 897 11.24 -13.67 5.88
N LEU A 898 10.13 -13.29 6.52
CA LEU A 898 9.89 -11.91 6.97
C LEU A 898 10.99 -11.39 7.91
N THR A 899 11.43 -12.18 8.91
CA THR A 899 12.53 -11.76 9.82
C THR A 899 13.91 -11.63 9.17
N LYS A 900 14.11 -12.20 7.96
CA LYS A 900 15.32 -12.07 7.14
C LYS A 900 15.17 -11.06 5.99
N SER A 901 13.95 -10.61 5.69
CA SER A 901 13.66 -9.64 4.62
C SER A 901 14.27 -8.25 4.87
N ILE A 902 14.34 -7.43 3.83
CA ILE A 902 14.91 -6.06 3.85
C ILE A 902 14.32 -5.18 4.97
N GLY A 903 13.02 -5.35 5.28
CA GLY A 903 12.35 -4.62 6.35
C GLY A 903 12.94 -4.85 7.75
N LEU A 904 13.34 -6.10 8.06
CA LEU A 904 13.71 -6.51 9.42
C LEU A 904 15.17 -6.96 9.59
N ARG A 905 15.89 -7.32 8.52
CA ARG A 905 17.33 -7.62 8.60
C ARG A 905 18.09 -6.38 9.11
N SER A 906 19.15 -6.60 9.89
CA SER A 906 19.93 -5.52 10.52
C SER A 906 20.74 -4.71 9.50
N ASP A 907 21.27 -5.40 8.49
CA ASP A 907 21.96 -4.84 7.33
C ASP A 907 21.01 -4.13 6.33
N GLY A 908 21.60 -3.48 5.31
CA GLY A 908 20.88 -2.74 4.27
C GLY A 908 20.84 -1.22 4.48
N ARG A 909 20.62 -0.47 3.39
CA ARG A 909 20.54 1.00 3.42
C ARG A 909 19.21 1.48 4.03
N ILE A 910 19.22 2.66 4.63
CA ILE A 910 18.02 3.33 5.14
C ILE A 910 16.97 3.53 4.03
N ASP A 911 17.38 3.93 2.84
CA ASP A 911 16.49 4.11 1.69
C ASP A 911 15.85 2.79 1.22
N ASP A 912 16.62 1.70 1.12
CA ASP A 912 16.10 0.40 0.69
C ASP A 912 15.04 -0.13 1.66
N ARG A 913 15.27 0.03 2.97
CA ARG A 913 14.32 -0.33 4.04
C ARG A 913 13.08 0.57 4.02
N SER A 914 13.25 1.87 3.75
CA SER A 914 12.16 2.83 3.64
C SER A 914 11.29 2.59 2.39
N PHE A 915 11.90 2.20 1.27
CA PHE A 915 11.20 1.77 0.07
C PHE A 915 10.38 0.49 0.33
N TRP A 916 10.96 -0.52 0.97
CA TRP A 916 10.25 -1.74 1.38
C TRP A 916 9.02 -1.42 2.27
N VAL A 917 9.18 -0.53 3.25
CA VAL A 917 8.09 -0.03 4.11
C VAL A 917 7.05 0.80 3.34
N SER A 918 7.42 1.45 2.24
CA SER A 918 6.48 2.14 1.33
C SER A 918 5.68 1.14 0.48
N LEU A 919 6.33 0.12 -0.07
CA LEU A 919 5.72 -0.94 -0.87
C LEU A 919 4.70 -1.73 -0.05
N VAL A 920 5.12 -2.24 1.11
CA VAL A 920 4.30 -3.06 2.02
C VAL A 920 2.99 -2.36 2.45
N SER A 921 3.02 -1.04 2.62
CA SER A 921 1.82 -0.26 2.96
C SER A 921 0.65 -0.54 1.99
N SER A 922 0.93 -0.58 0.68
CA SER A 922 -0.10 -0.82 -0.36
C SER A 922 -0.15 -2.25 -0.93
N ILE A 923 0.82 -3.12 -0.61
CA ILE A 923 0.98 -4.45 -1.24
C ILE A 923 -0.28 -5.33 -1.20
N SER A 924 -0.52 -6.09 -2.28
CA SER A 924 -1.59 -7.07 -2.41
C SER A 924 -1.25 -8.44 -1.84
N THR A 925 -2.26 -9.23 -1.52
CA THR A 925 -2.11 -10.57 -0.93
C THR A 925 -1.28 -11.51 -1.81
N THR A 926 -1.44 -11.43 -3.14
CA THR A 926 -0.67 -12.22 -4.13
C THR A 926 0.83 -11.86 -4.17
N LEU A 927 1.20 -10.62 -3.84
CA LEU A 927 2.59 -10.15 -3.84
C LEU A 927 3.25 -10.20 -2.44
N ALA A 928 2.47 -10.34 -1.38
CA ALA A 928 2.96 -10.37 0.01
C ALA A 928 4.00 -11.48 0.27
N VAL A 929 3.74 -12.70 -0.19
CA VAL A 929 4.68 -13.84 -0.03
C VAL A 929 5.94 -13.68 -0.91
N PRO A 930 5.85 -13.43 -2.25
CA PRO A 930 7.02 -13.20 -3.11
C PRO A 930 8.03 -12.16 -2.62
N LEU A 931 7.57 -11.10 -1.94
CA LEU A 931 8.43 -10.04 -1.41
C LEU A 931 9.42 -10.52 -0.32
N VAL A 932 9.09 -11.60 0.40
CA VAL A 932 9.95 -12.15 1.47
C VAL A 932 10.48 -13.55 1.17
N TYR A 933 9.68 -14.36 0.46
CA TYR A 933 10.02 -15.71 0.02
C TYR A 933 9.95 -15.72 -1.52
N PRO A 934 11.02 -15.27 -2.21
CA PRO A 934 11.07 -15.20 -3.67
C PRO A 934 10.99 -16.59 -4.33
N ARG A 935 10.71 -16.62 -5.63
CA ARG A 935 10.70 -17.85 -6.43
C ARG A 935 12.09 -18.05 -7.06
N MET A 936 12.79 -19.12 -6.71
CA MET A 936 14.04 -19.55 -7.39
C MET A 936 13.74 -20.65 -8.42
N ILE A 937 14.39 -20.59 -9.57
CA ILE A 937 14.21 -21.48 -10.74
C ILE A 937 15.59 -21.82 -11.32
N ALA A 938 15.85 -23.09 -11.63
CA ALA A 938 16.99 -23.46 -12.48
C ALA A 938 16.68 -23.08 -13.94
N ILE A 939 17.52 -22.23 -14.54
CA ILE A 939 17.38 -21.81 -15.94
C ILE A 939 18.40 -22.49 -16.89
N HIS A 940 19.34 -23.25 -16.32
CA HIS A 940 20.22 -24.14 -17.08
C HIS A 940 19.50 -25.39 -17.59
N ASP A 941 18.52 -25.90 -16.84
CA ASP A 941 17.72 -27.09 -17.18
C ASP A 941 16.52 -26.79 -18.10
N LEU A 942 16.44 -25.61 -18.73
CA LEU A 942 15.30 -25.22 -19.56
C LEU A 942 15.20 -26.07 -20.82
N ASN A 943 14.28 -27.02 -20.85
CA ASN A 943 13.97 -27.83 -22.02
C ASN A 943 13.22 -27.01 -23.09
N PRO A 944 13.82 -26.70 -24.26
CA PRO A 944 13.16 -25.91 -25.30
C PRO A 944 12.19 -26.75 -26.15
N LYS A 945 12.14 -28.08 -25.97
CA LYS A 945 11.24 -29.00 -26.70
C LYS A 945 9.94 -29.26 -25.95
N GLU A 946 9.78 -28.68 -24.76
CA GLU A 946 8.64 -28.92 -23.88
C GLU A 946 7.59 -27.81 -24.06
N GLU A 947 6.66 -28.03 -25.00
CA GLU A 947 5.59 -27.07 -25.32
C GLU A 947 4.36 -27.25 -24.40
N ASP A 948 3.99 -28.49 -24.08
CA ASP A 948 2.87 -28.84 -23.15
C ASP A 948 3.25 -28.72 -21.65
N GLY A 949 4.50 -28.42 -21.32
CA GLY A 949 4.97 -28.28 -19.95
C GLY A 949 4.49 -26.98 -19.26
N PRO A 950 4.54 -26.90 -17.91
CA PRO A 950 4.22 -25.67 -17.20
C PRO A 950 5.13 -24.52 -17.65
N ARG A 951 4.52 -23.38 -18.01
CA ARG A 951 5.24 -22.23 -18.61
C ARG A 951 6.31 -21.61 -17.71
N VAL A 952 6.21 -21.81 -16.40
CA VAL A 952 7.29 -21.53 -15.44
C VAL A 952 7.74 -22.88 -14.87
N PRO A 953 9.04 -23.22 -14.88
CA PRO A 953 9.53 -24.45 -14.27
C PRO A 953 9.26 -24.49 -12.76
N PRO A 954 9.29 -25.68 -12.12
CA PRO A 954 9.05 -25.81 -10.69
C PRO A 954 10.05 -24.99 -9.86
N SER A 955 9.55 -24.42 -8.77
CA SER A 955 10.35 -23.60 -7.86
C SER A 955 11.26 -24.44 -6.97
N ILE A 956 12.53 -24.06 -6.89
CA ILE A 956 13.54 -24.67 -6.03
C ILE A 956 13.47 -24.04 -4.62
N PRO A 957 13.66 -24.81 -3.52
CA PRO A 957 13.68 -24.25 -2.17
C PRO A 957 14.81 -23.23 -1.95
N LEU A 958 14.63 -22.30 -1.00
CA LEU A 958 15.54 -21.18 -0.79
C LEU A 958 16.68 -21.54 0.17
N SER A 959 17.48 -22.53 -0.23
CA SER A 959 18.71 -22.96 0.43
C SER A 959 19.85 -23.10 -0.58
N SER A 960 21.05 -22.72 -0.16
CA SER A 960 22.29 -22.93 -0.93
C SER A 960 22.62 -24.41 -1.17
N GLU A 961 22.00 -25.36 -0.45
CA GLU A 961 22.16 -26.81 -0.74
C GLU A 961 21.62 -27.22 -2.13
N HIS A 962 20.79 -26.38 -2.75
CA HIS A 962 20.28 -26.57 -4.11
C HIS A 962 20.97 -25.71 -5.18
N VAL A 963 22.00 -24.94 -4.81
CA VAL A 963 22.73 -24.03 -5.72
C VAL A 963 24.11 -24.62 -6.04
N SER A 964 24.26 -25.19 -7.23
CA SER A 964 25.51 -25.84 -7.67
C SER A 964 26.46 -24.88 -8.40
N GLU A 965 27.76 -25.21 -8.41
CA GLU A 965 28.77 -24.44 -9.15
C GLU A 965 28.61 -24.53 -10.67
N ASN A 966 27.94 -25.57 -11.19
CA ASN A 966 27.65 -25.73 -12.62
C ASN A 966 26.27 -25.21 -13.03
N GLY A 967 25.47 -24.70 -12.08
CA GLY A 967 24.10 -24.27 -12.33
C GLY A 967 23.97 -22.77 -12.67
N ILE A 968 22.90 -22.44 -13.36
CA ILE A 968 22.42 -21.07 -13.61
C ILE A 968 20.99 -20.94 -13.10
N TYR A 969 20.72 -19.93 -12.28
CA TYR A 969 19.47 -19.79 -11.53
C TYR A 969 18.88 -18.39 -11.66
N LEU A 970 17.55 -18.30 -11.83
CA LEU A 970 16.77 -17.07 -11.75
C LEU A 970 16.01 -17.04 -10.41
N LEU A 971 16.13 -15.95 -9.66
CA LEU A 971 15.40 -15.69 -8.42
C LEU A 971 14.61 -14.38 -8.55
N GLU A 972 13.28 -14.44 -8.42
CA GLU A 972 12.39 -13.27 -8.56
C GLU A 972 11.54 -13.02 -7.30
N ASN A 973 11.46 -11.74 -6.90
CA ASN A 973 10.69 -11.28 -5.73
C ASN A 973 9.42 -10.49 -6.09
N GLY A 974 9.09 -10.43 -7.39
CA GLY A 974 7.99 -9.63 -7.95
C GLY A 974 8.38 -8.27 -8.56
N ASP A 975 9.61 -7.77 -8.35
CA ASP A 975 10.07 -6.48 -8.87
C ASP A 975 11.50 -6.54 -9.47
N ASP A 976 12.44 -7.17 -8.74
CA ASP A 976 13.75 -7.56 -9.23
C ASP A 976 13.79 -9.04 -9.64
N GLY A 977 14.65 -9.35 -10.62
CA GLY A 977 15.09 -10.72 -10.93
C GLY A 977 16.61 -10.81 -10.85
N LEU A 978 17.12 -11.69 -9.99
CA LEU A 978 18.55 -11.96 -9.83
C LEU A 978 18.92 -13.24 -10.59
N ILE A 979 19.93 -13.16 -11.44
CA ILE A 979 20.46 -14.28 -12.22
C ILE A 979 21.83 -14.67 -11.67
N TYR A 980 21.87 -15.77 -10.89
CA TYR A 980 23.13 -16.34 -10.42
C TYR A 980 23.71 -17.29 -11.47
N VAL A 981 25.00 -17.14 -11.74
CA VAL A 981 25.78 -17.99 -12.66
C VAL A 981 26.90 -18.63 -11.84
N GLY A 982 26.91 -19.95 -11.73
CA GLY A 982 27.95 -20.68 -11.02
C GLY A 982 29.30 -20.62 -11.74
N ASN A 983 30.41 -20.74 -10.98
CA ASN A 983 31.77 -20.58 -11.49
C ASN A 983 32.21 -21.69 -12.48
N SER A 984 31.47 -22.78 -12.57
CA SER A 984 31.69 -23.92 -13.47
C SER A 984 30.46 -24.18 -14.36
N ALA A 985 29.59 -23.17 -14.53
CA ALA A 985 28.46 -23.26 -15.45
C ALA A 985 28.95 -23.34 -16.91
N ASP A 986 28.23 -24.12 -17.72
CA ASP A 986 28.63 -24.42 -19.10
C ASP A 986 28.67 -23.14 -19.97
N PRO A 987 29.84 -22.78 -20.56
CA PRO A 987 29.96 -21.63 -21.44
C PRO A 987 29.05 -21.69 -22.68
N GLU A 988 28.72 -22.89 -23.19
CA GLU A 988 27.77 -23.01 -24.30
C GLU A 988 26.37 -22.60 -23.85
N VAL A 989 25.94 -23.02 -22.66
CA VAL A 989 24.64 -22.66 -22.07
C VAL A 989 24.58 -21.16 -21.76
N ILE A 990 25.68 -20.56 -21.25
CA ILE A 990 25.79 -19.10 -21.06
C ILE A 990 25.66 -18.36 -22.40
N THR A 991 26.37 -18.82 -23.43
CA THR A 991 26.33 -18.23 -24.78
C THR A 991 24.92 -18.34 -25.38
N GLN A 992 24.27 -19.50 -25.24
CA GLN A 992 22.91 -19.72 -25.74
C GLN A 992 21.86 -18.90 -24.98
N LEU A 993 21.96 -18.74 -23.65
CA LEU A 993 21.01 -17.93 -22.87
C LEU A 993 21.19 -16.43 -23.09
N PHE A 994 22.44 -15.94 -23.07
CA PHE A 994 22.77 -14.53 -22.87
C PHE A 994 23.71 -13.90 -23.93
N GLY A 995 24.36 -14.71 -24.77
CA GLY A 995 25.20 -14.22 -25.89
C GLY A 995 26.61 -13.77 -25.50
N PHE A 996 27.02 -13.94 -24.24
CA PHE A 996 28.38 -13.68 -23.77
C PHE A 996 29.28 -14.89 -24.00
N SER A 997 30.51 -14.65 -24.47
CA SER A 997 31.51 -15.70 -24.75
C SER A 997 32.33 -16.08 -23.52
N SER A 998 32.37 -15.22 -22.50
CA SER A 998 33.08 -15.45 -21.24
C SER A 998 32.30 -14.89 -20.03
N PHE A 999 32.64 -15.40 -18.84
CA PHE A 999 32.07 -14.93 -17.58
C PHE A 999 32.49 -13.50 -17.21
N GLU A 1000 33.61 -13.02 -17.77
CA GLU A 1000 34.13 -11.67 -17.53
C GLU A 1000 33.32 -10.60 -18.26
N GLU A 1001 32.87 -10.88 -19.49
CA GLU A 1001 32.01 -10.00 -20.30
C GLU A 1001 30.65 -9.67 -19.65
N ILE A 1002 30.15 -10.53 -18.76
CA ILE A 1002 28.80 -10.43 -18.20
C ILE A 1002 28.66 -9.14 -17.35
N PRO A 1003 27.81 -8.17 -17.74
CA PRO A 1003 27.59 -6.93 -16.99
C PRO A 1003 26.72 -7.16 -15.76
N THR A 1004 26.78 -6.28 -14.75
CA THR A 1004 25.96 -6.42 -13.52
C THR A 1004 24.46 -6.24 -13.76
N GLN A 1005 24.06 -5.46 -14.76
CA GLN A 1005 22.67 -5.21 -15.13
C GLN A 1005 22.37 -5.80 -16.51
N LEU A 1006 21.24 -6.47 -16.68
CA LEU A 1006 20.84 -7.14 -17.92
C LEU A 1006 19.57 -6.54 -18.53
N VAL A 1007 19.66 -6.14 -19.79
CA VAL A 1007 18.50 -6.07 -20.69
C VAL A 1007 18.42 -7.41 -21.42
N LEU A 1008 17.42 -8.23 -21.10
CA LEU A 1008 17.28 -9.56 -21.71
C LEU A 1008 17.00 -9.43 -23.22
N GLN A 1009 17.85 -10.05 -24.02
CA GLN A 1009 17.71 -10.09 -25.48
C GLN A 1009 17.10 -11.43 -25.93
N ASN A 1010 16.52 -11.45 -27.12
CA ASN A 1010 16.12 -12.68 -27.80
C ASN A 1010 17.15 -13.00 -28.89
N LEU A 1011 17.99 -14.01 -28.63
CA LEU A 1011 19.15 -14.36 -29.46
C LEU A 1011 18.79 -15.31 -30.62
N GLY A 1012 17.50 -15.46 -30.93
CA GLY A 1012 16.99 -16.30 -32.02
C GLY A 1012 17.05 -17.81 -31.78
N ASN A 1013 17.96 -18.29 -30.94
CA ASN A 1013 18.09 -19.70 -30.57
C ASN A 1013 16.95 -20.19 -29.62
N PRO A 1014 16.70 -21.50 -29.51
CA PRO A 1014 15.57 -22.03 -28.74
C PRO A 1014 15.64 -21.78 -27.23
N LEU A 1015 16.85 -21.79 -26.65
CA LEU A 1015 17.05 -21.67 -25.20
C LEU A 1015 16.84 -20.22 -24.73
N SER A 1016 17.39 -19.24 -25.46
CA SER A 1016 17.12 -17.81 -25.27
C SER A 1016 15.63 -17.50 -25.38
N LYS A 1017 14.92 -18.10 -26.36
CA LYS A 1017 13.46 -17.97 -26.50
C LYS A 1017 12.73 -18.52 -25.27
N LYS A 1018 13.00 -19.76 -24.86
CA LYS A 1018 12.38 -20.38 -23.67
C LYS A 1018 12.62 -19.55 -22.40
N LEU A 1019 13.81 -18.96 -22.21
CA LEU A 1019 14.07 -18.04 -21.09
C LEU A 1019 13.22 -16.75 -21.21
N ASN A 1020 13.13 -16.14 -22.39
CA ASN A 1020 12.29 -14.97 -22.61
C ASN A 1020 10.81 -15.28 -22.32
N ASP A 1021 10.32 -16.45 -22.72
CA ASP A 1021 8.94 -16.88 -22.46
C ASP A 1021 8.68 -17.07 -20.96
N VAL A 1022 9.59 -17.72 -20.22
CA VAL A 1022 9.51 -17.86 -18.76
C VAL A 1022 9.50 -16.49 -18.07
N VAL A 1023 10.41 -15.58 -18.47
CA VAL A 1023 10.49 -14.23 -17.87
C VAL A 1023 9.24 -13.41 -18.17
N ASN A 1024 8.68 -13.49 -19.38
CA ASN A 1024 7.47 -12.77 -19.76
C ASN A 1024 6.20 -13.37 -19.12
N GLU A 1025 6.16 -14.69 -18.92
CA GLU A 1025 5.13 -15.37 -18.13
C GLU A 1025 5.15 -14.87 -16.67
N ILE A 1026 6.33 -14.80 -16.03
CA ILE A 1026 6.46 -14.25 -14.67
C ILE A 1026 6.07 -12.76 -14.65
N ARG A 1027 6.52 -11.94 -15.60
CA ARG A 1027 6.12 -10.52 -15.69
C ARG A 1027 4.60 -10.34 -15.75
N ARG A 1028 3.88 -11.21 -16.48
CA ARG A 1028 2.41 -11.23 -16.47
C ARG A 1028 1.84 -11.64 -15.11
N GLN A 1029 2.36 -12.70 -14.47
CA GLN A 1029 1.96 -13.12 -13.12
C GLN A 1029 2.19 -12.05 -12.04
N ARG A 1030 3.14 -11.14 -12.25
CA ARG A 1030 3.47 -10.04 -11.33
C ARG A 1030 2.83 -8.70 -11.70
N CYS A 1031 2.32 -8.55 -12.92
CA CYS A 1031 1.93 -7.25 -13.52
C CYS A 1031 3.04 -6.18 -13.37
N SER A 1032 4.30 -6.61 -13.50
CA SER A 1032 5.49 -5.80 -13.22
C SER A 1032 6.61 -6.13 -14.21
N TYR A 1033 7.34 -5.12 -14.68
CA TYR A 1033 8.54 -5.35 -15.47
C TYR A 1033 9.71 -5.66 -14.53
N LEU A 1034 10.10 -6.94 -14.49
CA LEU A 1034 11.27 -7.40 -13.74
C LEU A 1034 12.56 -6.75 -14.22
N ARG A 1035 13.26 -6.08 -13.31
CA ARG A 1035 14.63 -5.55 -13.49
C ARG A 1035 15.63 -6.70 -13.30
N LEU A 1036 16.38 -7.04 -14.34
CA LEU A 1036 17.30 -8.19 -14.29
C LEU A 1036 18.72 -7.77 -13.95
N ARG A 1037 19.33 -8.47 -13.01
CA ARG A 1037 20.72 -8.24 -12.55
C ARG A 1037 21.46 -9.57 -12.49
N PHE A 1038 22.73 -9.59 -12.89
CA PHE A 1038 23.58 -10.77 -12.70
C PHE A 1038 24.21 -10.77 -11.31
N CYS A 1039 24.37 -11.97 -10.75
CA CYS A 1039 24.95 -12.23 -9.44
C CYS A 1039 26.17 -13.14 -9.59
N LYS A 1040 27.38 -12.63 -9.37
CA LYS A 1040 28.63 -13.40 -9.49
C LYS A 1040 29.16 -13.82 -8.11
N LYS A 1041 29.69 -15.04 -7.99
CA LYS A 1041 30.21 -15.55 -6.72
C LYS A 1041 31.43 -14.74 -6.26
N GLY A 1042 31.44 -14.35 -4.98
CA GLY A 1042 32.53 -13.60 -4.36
C GLY A 1042 32.43 -12.07 -4.47
N ASP A 1043 31.47 -11.54 -5.23
CA ASP A 1043 31.18 -10.10 -5.28
C ASP A 1043 29.93 -9.74 -4.43
N PRO A 1044 29.63 -8.43 -4.22
CA PRO A 1044 28.47 -8.01 -3.43
C PRO A 1044 27.10 -8.45 -3.99
N THR A 1045 27.00 -8.74 -5.28
CA THR A 1045 25.78 -9.21 -5.95
C THR A 1045 25.56 -10.70 -5.76
N GLY A 1046 26.62 -11.51 -5.73
CA GLY A 1046 26.55 -12.89 -5.23
C GLY A 1046 26.11 -12.94 -3.77
N MET A 1047 26.67 -12.07 -2.92
CA MET A 1047 26.25 -11.96 -1.51
C MET A 1047 24.77 -11.55 -1.38
N LEU A 1048 24.26 -10.68 -2.26
CA LEU A 1048 22.84 -10.34 -2.32
C LEU A 1048 21.98 -11.56 -2.70
N PHE A 1049 22.37 -12.34 -3.71
CA PHE A 1049 21.65 -13.57 -4.09
C PHE A 1049 21.58 -14.56 -2.92
N PHE A 1050 22.71 -14.86 -2.27
CA PHE A 1050 22.72 -15.76 -1.12
C PHE A 1050 21.98 -15.21 0.10
N SER A 1051 21.81 -13.89 0.24
CA SER A 1051 20.95 -13.31 1.30
C SER A 1051 19.46 -13.66 1.16
N TYR A 1052 19.02 -14.08 -0.04
CA TYR A 1052 17.67 -14.61 -0.27
C TYR A 1052 17.54 -16.12 -0.06
N MET A 1053 18.59 -16.84 0.34
CA MET A 1053 18.48 -18.22 0.83
C MET A 1053 17.91 -18.23 2.25
N VAL A 1054 16.63 -17.84 2.38
CA VAL A 1054 15.98 -17.55 3.67
C VAL A 1054 15.83 -18.78 4.58
N GLU A 1055 16.06 -19.99 4.08
CA GLU A 1055 16.08 -21.21 4.89
C GLU A 1055 17.44 -21.49 5.54
N ASP A 1056 18.53 -20.93 4.99
CA ASP A 1056 19.88 -21.17 5.47
C ASP A 1056 20.16 -20.46 6.80
N LYS A 1057 21.16 -20.97 7.52
CA LYS A 1057 21.69 -20.28 8.69
C LYS A 1057 22.46 -19.04 8.26
N SER A 1058 22.15 -17.91 8.85
CA SER A 1058 22.66 -16.58 8.46
C SER A 1058 23.02 -15.74 9.67
N VAL A 1059 23.78 -14.65 9.46
CA VAL A 1059 23.99 -13.62 10.50
C VAL A 1059 22.64 -13.03 10.97
N SER A 1060 21.67 -12.92 10.05
CA SER A 1060 20.34 -12.35 10.29
C SER A 1060 19.37 -13.28 11.02
N GLY A 1061 19.71 -14.57 11.19
CA GLY A 1061 18.88 -15.54 11.90
C GLY A 1061 19.17 -17.02 11.58
N ALA A 1062 18.56 -17.87 12.41
CA ALA A 1062 18.60 -19.34 12.38
C ALA A 1062 18.18 -19.95 11.02
N SER A 1063 18.58 -21.20 10.75
CA SER A 1063 18.03 -21.96 9.62
C SER A 1063 16.54 -22.31 9.82
N TYR A 1064 15.84 -22.79 8.79
CA TYR A 1064 14.43 -23.16 8.92
C TYR A 1064 14.22 -24.32 9.92
N VAL A 1065 15.11 -25.32 9.92
CA VAL A 1065 15.09 -26.41 10.91
C VAL A 1065 15.33 -25.89 12.32
N GLU A 1066 16.33 -25.01 12.53
CA GLU A 1066 16.60 -24.38 13.82
C GLU A 1066 15.44 -23.51 14.30
N PHE A 1067 14.75 -22.81 13.38
CA PHE A 1067 13.58 -21.99 13.69
C PHE A 1067 12.36 -22.83 14.09
N LEU A 1068 12.10 -23.95 13.41
CA LEU A 1068 11.04 -24.89 13.81
C LEU A 1068 11.31 -25.48 15.20
N VAL A 1069 12.56 -25.79 15.53
CA VAL A 1069 12.97 -26.24 16.88
C VAL A 1069 12.79 -25.11 17.92
N HIS A 1070 13.11 -23.86 17.58
CA HIS A 1070 12.84 -22.71 18.44
C HIS A 1070 11.34 -22.53 18.71
N VAL A 1071 10.51 -22.51 17.66
CA VAL A 1071 9.04 -22.38 17.76
C VAL A 1071 8.47 -23.53 18.59
N HIS A 1072 8.89 -24.78 18.36
CA HIS A 1072 8.45 -25.92 19.16
C HIS A 1072 8.83 -25.76 20.63
N ARG A 1073 10.07 -25.37 20.95
CA ARG A 1073 10.53 -25.15 22.34
C ARG A 1073 9.71 -24.06 23.04
N GLN A 1074 9.38 -22.97 22.34
CA GLN A 1074 8.54 -21.90 22.88
C GLN A 1074 7.09 -22.33 23.09
N ILE A 1075 6.55 -23.22 22.24
CA ILE A 1075 5.24 -23.85 22.44
C ILE A 1075 5.27 -24.73 23.70
N GLN A 1076 6.29 -25.59 23.89
CA GLN A 1076 6.40 -26.40 25.12
C GLN A 1076 6.49 -25.52 26.38
N SER A 1077 7.30 -24.46 26.34
CA SER A 1077 7.50 -23.54 27.47
C SER A 1077 6.27 -22.69 27.84
N LYS A 1078 5.18 -22.78 27.07
CA LYS A 1078 3.86 -22.20 27.38
C LYS A 1078 2.82 -23.27 27.78
N MET A 1079 3.16 -24.56 27.65
CA MET A 1079 2.32 -25.70 28.07
C MET A 1079 2.62 -26.15 29.50
N THR A 1080 3.86 -25.94 29.94
CA THR A 1080 4.33 -26.02 31.34
C THR A 1080 3.95 -24.76 32.10
#